data_AF-A0A3A5X4T9-F1
#
_entry.id   AF-A0A3A5X4T9-F1
#
_cell.length_a   1.000
_cell.length_b   1.000
_cell.length_c   1.000
_cell.angle_alpha   90.00
_cell.angle_beta   90.00
_cell.angle_gamma   90.00
#
_symmetry.space_group_name_H-M   'P 1'
#
loop_
_entity.id
_entity.type
_entity.pdbx_description
1 polymer ?
#
loop_
_entity_poly.entity_id
_entity_poly.type
_entity_poly.pdbx_seq_one_letter_code
_entity_poly.pdbx_strand_id
1 'polypeptide(L)'
;MNKKLFLGMFAAAGMLLATSCSNDELDVVQSGNEAQVSFSLGLEGGIATRAISDGKSADVLVYAVFDKDGNRLSNIQAVTKTGVTFPTTESITLAKGQTYKVAFWAQDDDCEAYTVDTDKMSVVVNYANDENKVNNDETRDAFFKTVEFTVTGSTSIDVEMKRPFAQINVGVTKEDWEAAVASGIEIGSSSVVIKNAATSLNLLDGTVNGSTEVSYALNAIPNDPAILKVDANGDGEDEEYNWLSMSYILPAAEQTGYEKATLENIAFVFAPKNNSYSNIEFNQGLNSVPVQRNWRTNILGKLLTGDITFNIVIDPVYEDDHNVNVPYATINGVVYTSFAEAMAAVQDGETIKLEGETTLGATAGEHLFTIDNKNVTIDLNGYGIVANIPDVSVSTAIFHVKPNSGLTIVGDGNVKVTTAKSWPNAYAAFIENDGGEVNLKGGNWTMTALEYSQESLCPLFVDNNSNLNSATLNIYNGTYTFHRNLFRNFANAAGHNNYATVATINIYGGTFNGREGDAGAIWNQKPSSTTPDGAGVINVMGGIFNNVVINNDFAENNSDAPTYLTVTTADELTQAIANATADVTIFLGDNITGNATAVQKENVKVTIIGNQKTYNGAIIVDGKSKRYATAGLTIQNISFSAENISEPAYINLGKSGNGNTRYTNNVTVKDCTFSTTSTKDVAAVKSYTGGDWNLNISGCTVNEGMHSMLQVANVEKGLNIAGCKVYSKNGINLNNTPSLEMEGCTFDTKGYAIRVGVNGNTNNGVFNISNSTLKSDCEDDDAVIILRGNMAGSTLNLTNTTVTGTLQYTNESNATINVM
;
A
#
# COMPACT_ATOMS: atom_id res chain seq x y z
N MET A 1 33.51 -13.21 -24.04
CA MET A 1 34.44 -14.16 -24.71
C MET A 1 35.25 -14.88 -23.66
N ASN A 2 35.01 -16.18 -23.46
CA ASN A 2 36.01 -17.22 -23.17
C ASN A 2 35.28 -18.57 -23.03
N LYS A 3 35.22 -19.32 -24.13
CA LYS A 3 34.75 -20.71 -24.14
C LYS A 3 35.86 -21.59 -23.58
N LYS A 4 35.63 -22.29 -22.47
CA LYS A 4 36.47 -23.40 -22.05
C LYS A 4 35.78 -24.73 -22.34
N LEU A 5 36.42 -25.40 -23.29
CA LEU A 5 36.34 -26.78 -23.73
C LEU A 5 36.21 -27.77 -22.56
N PHE A 6 35.22 -28.67 -22.60
CA PHE A 6 35.31 -29.97 -21.93
C PHE A 6 35.01 -31.07 -22.95
N LEU A 7 36.04 -31.86 -23.22
CA LEU A 7 36.05 -33.05 -24.06
C LEU A 7 36.13 -34.23 -23.08
N GLY A 8 35.11 -35.10 -23.05
CA GLY A 8 35.04 -36.27 -22.17
C GLY A 8 34.51 -37.48 -22.92
N MET A 9 35.43 -38.32 -23.39
CA MET A 9 35.20 -39.66 -23.96
C MET A 9 34.32 -40.53 -23.04
N PHE A 10 33.29 -41.19 -23.58
CA PHE A 10 32.73 -42.38 -22.96
C PHE A 10 33.05 -43.63 -23.78
N ALA A 11 33.69 -44.57 -23.09
CA ALA A 11 34.09 -45.87 -23.60
C ALA A 11 32.88 -46.79 -23.74
N ALA A 12 32.81 -47.48 -24.87
CA ALA A 12 31.89 -48.58 -25.08
C ALA A 12 32.25 -49.77 -24.16
N ALA A 13 31.29 -50.22 -23.36
CA ALA A 13 31.31 -51.55 -22.76
C ALA A 13 29.89 -52.11 -22.82
N GLY A 14 29.66 -53.01 -23.77
CA GLY A 14 28.40 -53.74 -23.89
C GLY A 14 28.29 -54.83 -22.83
N MET A 15 27.08 -55.01 -22.31
CA MET A 15 26.61 -56.29 -21.77
C MET A 15 25.13 -56.45 -22.10
N LEU A 16 24.86 -57.39 -23.00
CA LEU A 16 23.53 -57.95 -23.25
C LEU A 16 23.06 -58.71 -22.00
N LEU A 17 21.84 -58.39 -21.53
CA LEU A 17 20.93 -59.38 -20.98
C LEU A 17 19.52 -59.05 -21.50
N ALA A 18 19.04 -59.90 -22.42
CA ALA A 18 17.72 -59.84 -23.01
C ALA A 18 16.92 -61.09 -22.60
N THR A 19 15.68 -60.87 -22.17
CA THR A 19 14.48 -61.73 -22.30
C THR A 19 13.30 -60.78 -22.06
N SER A 20 12.20 -60.67 -22.80
CA SER A 20 11.54 -61.35 -23.93
C SER A 20 10.34 -60.42 -24.28
N CYS A 21 9.82 -60.19 -25.48
CA CYS A 21 9.40 -61.11 -26.54
C CYS A 21 9.33 -60.38 -27.90
N SER A 22 9.74 -61.12 -28.94
CA SER A 22 9.27 -61.11 -30.33
C SER A 22 9.22 -59.78 -31.10
N ASN A 23 10.23 -59.56 -31.93
CA ASN A 23 10.09 -59.77 -33.37
C ASN A 23 11.43 -60.24 -33.93
N ASP A 24 11.49 -61.51 -34.30
CA ASP A 24 12.65 -62.13 -34.94
C ASP A 24 12.53 -61.96 -36.47
N GLU A 25 13.67 -61.67 -37.08
CA GLU A 25 13.99 -61.82 -38.50
C GLU A 25 13.22 -60.98 -39.54
N LEU A 26 13.91 -59.97 -40.09
CA LEU A 26 14.64 -60.10 -41.37
C LEU A 26 15.26 -58.75 -41.75
N ASP A 27 16.35 -58.84 -42.50
CA ASP A 27 17.02 -57.76 -43.23
C ASP A 27 16.01 -56.91 -44.03
N VAL A 28 15.37 -55.93 -43.39
CA VAL A 28 14.50 -54.98 -44.07
C VAL A 28 15.43 -53.99 -44.73
N VAL A 29 15.66 -54.21 -46.02
CA VAL A 29 16.02 -53.16 -46.98
C VAL A 29 15.24 -51.92 -46.59
N GLN A 30 15.89 -50.95 -45.92
CA GLN A 30 15.33 -49.62 -45.76
C GLN A 30 14.91 -49.21 -47.16
N SER A 31 13.60 -49.07 -47.39
CA SER A 31 13.16 -48.41 -48.60
C SER A 31 13.94 -47.09 -48.64
N GLY A 32 14.43 -46.68 -49.81
CA GLY A 32 15.19 -45.43 -49.92
C GLY A 32 14.48 -44.20 -49.32
N ASN A 33 13.19 -44.34 -48.97
CA ASN A 33 12.27 -43.34 -48.45
C ASN A 33 12.14 -43.29 -46.92
N GLU A 34 12.74 -44.18 -46.12
CA GLU A 34 12.67 -44.14 -44.64
C GLU A 34 14.04 -43.96 -43.98
N ALA A 35 14.06 -43.36 -42.79
CA ALA A 35 15.26 -43.09 -42.00
C ALA A 35 15.01 -43.29 -40.50
N GLN A 36 16.05 -43.70 -39.76
CA GLN A 36 15.99 -43.84 -38.31
C GLN A 36 16.48 -42.55 -37.65
N VAL A 37 15.66 -41.96 -36.79
CA VAL A 37 15.98 -40.75 -36.02
C VAL A 37 16.10 -41.14 -34.56
N SER A 38 17.28 -40.94 -33.98
CA SER A 38 17.54 -41.17 -32.56
C SER A 38 17.47 -39.85 -31.78
N PHE A 39 16.85 -39.87 -30.60
CA PHE A 39 16.72 -38.74 -29.71
C PHE A 39 17.49 -39.03 -28.42
N SER A 40 18.54 -38.26 -28.14
CA SER A 40 19.26 -38.28 -26.86
C SER A 40 18.51 -37.37 -25.89
N LEU A 41 17.75 -37.93 -24.96
CA LEU A 41 16.91 -37.17 -24.03
C LEU A 41 17.66 -36.91 -22.73
N GLY A 42 17.92 -35.64 -22.43
CA GLY A 42 18.47 -35.19 -21.15
C GLY A 42 17.50 -34.23 -20.45
N LEU A 43 17.58 -34.19 -19.12
CA LEU A 43 16.89 -33.18 -18.31
C LEU A 43 17.85 -32.00 -18.08
N GLU A 44 17.32 -30.78 -18.08
CA GLU A 44 18.14 -29.58 -17.91
C GLU A 44 18.89 -29.57 -16.57
N GLY A 45 20.12 -29.03 -16.60
CA GLY A 45 21.05 -29.09 -15.46
C GLY A 45 21.78 -30.44 -15.32
N GLY A 46 21.43 -31.45 -16.12
CA GLY A 46 21.93 -32.82 -15.98
C GLY A 46 21.59 -33.43 -14.62
N ILE A 47 22.21 -34.56 -14.28
CA ILE A 47 22.23 -35.05 -12.89
C ILE A 47 23.10 -34.08 -12.08
N ALA A 48 22.53 -32.94 -11.70
CA ALA A 48 23.21 -31.94 -10.88
C ALA A 48 23.43 -32.50 -9.46
N THR A 49 24.47 -32.04 -8.76
CA THR A 49 24.71 -32.36 -7.34
C THR A 49 23.81 -31.56 -6.40
N ARG A 50 22.67 -31.05 -6.89
CA ARG A 50 21.64 -30.41 -6.06
C ARG A 50 20.84 -31.53 -5.41
N ALA A 51 20.30 -31.29 -4.21
CA ALA A 51 19.45 -32.29 -3.55
C ALA A 51 17.95 -31.97 -3.68
N ILE A 52 17.61 -30.75 -4.11
CA ILE A 52 16.27 -30.33 -4.52
C ILE A 52 16.35 -29.86 -5.97
N SER A 53 15.35 -30.22 -6.78
CA SER A 53 15.25 -29.87 -8.20
C SER A 53 16.45 -30.35 -9.02
N ASP A 54 16.91 -31.56 -8.75
CA ASP A 54 18.04 -32.18 -9.42
C ASP A 54 17.63 -33.06 -10.61
N GLY A 55 16.31 -33.21 -10.82
CA GLY A 55 15.70 -34.01 -11.88
C GLY A 55 15.84 -35.53 -11.69
N LYS A 56 16.37 -36.03 -10.57
CA LYS A 56 16.55 -37.47 -10.35
C LYS A 56 15.27 -38.23 -10.02
N SER A 57 14.24 -37.52 -9.55
CA SER A 57 12.91 -38.06 -9.27
C SER A 57 12.19 -38.52 -10.55
N ALA A 58 12.44 -37.87 -11.68
CA ALA A 58 11.74 -38.21 -12.92
C ALA A 58 12.18 -39.58 -13.49
N ASP A 59 11.27 -40.55 -13.47
CA ASP A 59 11.49 -41.91 -13.95
C ASP A 59 10.38 -42.43 -14.90
N VAL A 60 9.46 -41.55 -15.31
CA VAL A 60 8.48 -41.80 -16.37
C VAL A 60 8.83 -40.99 -17.60
N LEU A 61 8.79 -41.62 -18.79
CA LEU A 61 8.91 -40.94 -20.09
C LEU A 61 7.65 -41.18 -20.92
N VAL A 62 7.02 -40.10 -21.38
CA VAL A 62 5.90 -40.14 -22.33
C VAL A 62 6.27 -39.38 -23.60
N TYR A 63 6.04 -39.98 -24.78
CA TYR A 63 6.26 -39.28 -26.05
C TYR A 63 5.37 -39.74 -27.21
N ALA A 64 5.37 -38.89 -28.24
CA ALA A 64 4.38 -38.88 -29.31
C ALA A 64 4.91 -38.19 -30.56
N VAL A 65 4.51 -38.68 -31.74
CA VAL A 65 4.90 -38.10 -33.03
C VAL A 65 3.70 -37.44 -33.73
N PHE A 66 3.94 -36.25 -34.25
CA PHE A 66 2.97 -35.41 -34.94
C PHE A 66 3.53 -34.96 -36.29
N ASP A 67 2.63 -34.60 -37.20
CA ASP A 67 3.02 -33.93 -38.44
C ASP A 67 3.43 -32.46 -38.20
N LYS A 68 3.86 -31.77 -39.26
CA LYS A 68 4.25 -30.35 -39.22
C LYS A 68 3.16 -29.42 -38.67
N ASP A 69 1.90 -29.78 -38.86
CA ASP A 69 0.73 -28.98 -38.47
C ASP A 69 0.27 -29.29 -37.04
N GLY A 70 0.95 -30.23 -36.35
CA GLY A 70 0.64 -30.63 -34.97
C GLY A 70 -0.46 -31.70 -34.87
N ASN A 71 -0.80 -32.39 -35.96
CA ASN A 71 -1.76 -33.49 -35.90
C ASN A 71 -1.07 -34.80 -35.53
N ARG A 72 -1.69 -35.56 -34.61
CA ARG A 72 -1.16 -36.83 -34.11
C ARG A 72 -1.11 -37.88 -35.23
N LEU A 73 0.05 -38.52 -35.40
CA LEU A 73 0.22 -39.62 -36.35
C LEU A 73 -0.22 -40.94 -35.72
N SER A 74 -1.43 -41.40 -36.05
CA SER A 74 -2.01 -42.62 -35.48
C SER A 74 -1.30 -43.91 -35.89
N ASN A 75 -0.53 -43.89 -36.98
CA ASN A 75 0.29 -45.00 -37.42
C ASN A 75 1.60 -45.15 -36.60
N ILE A 76 1.91 -44.20 -35.71
CA ILE A 76 3.06 -44.27 -34.78
C ILE A 76 2.51 -44.24 -33.35
N GLN A 77 2.63 -45.38 -32.66
CA GLN A 77 2.12 -45.56 -31.31
C GLN A 77 2.74 -44.55 -30.33
N ALA A 78 1.94 -44.01 -29.42
CA ALA A 78 2.45 -43.27 -28.27
C ALA A 78 3.19 -44.19 -27.33
N VAL A 79 4.20 -43.66 -26.65
CA VAL A 79 5.04 -44.44 -25.73
C VAL A 79 4.91 -43.85 -24.34
N THR A 80 4.71 -44.74 -23.37
CA THR A 80 4.81 -44.47 -21.93
C THR A 80 5.74 -45.53 -21.35
N LYS A 81 6.82 -45.11 -20.68
CA LYS A 81 7.78 -46.00 -20.02
C LYS A 81 7.96 -45.54 -18.58
N THR A 82 8.00 -46.47 -17.65
CA THR A 82 8.32 -46.25 -16.23
C THR A 82 9.70 -46.82 -15.91
N GLY A 83 10.30 -46.42 -14.78
CA GLY A 83 11.63 -46.85 -14.37
C GLY A 83 12.74 -46.39 -15.34
N VAL A 84 12.53 -45.26 -16.00
CA VAL A 84 13.49 -44.61 -16.91
C VAL A 84 14.55 -43.91 -16.09
N THR A 85 15.81 -43.98 -16.55
CA THR A 85 16.89 -43.16 -16.00
C THR A 85 17.35 -42.20 -17.08
N PHE A 86 17.33 -40.90 -16.78
CA PHE A 86 17.84 -39.87 -17.68
C PHE A 86 19.35 -39.61 -17.45
N PRO A 87 20.14 -39.33 -18.50
CA PRO A 87 19.73 -39.26 -19.90
C PRO A 87 19.42 -40.64 -20.50
N THR A 88 18.47 -40.68 -21.44
CA THR A 88 18.05 -41.90 -22.16
C THR A 88 18.06 -41.69 -23.67
N THR A 89 17.88 -42.73 -24.48
CA THR A 89 17.85 -42.62 -25.95
C THR A 89 16.66 -43.37 -26.53
N GLU A 90 15.91 -42.70 -27.41
CA GLU A 90 14.76 -43.26 -28.13
C GLU A 90 14.99 -43.20 -29.64
N SER A 91 14.66 -44.27 -30.37
CA SER A 91 14.82 -44.32 -31.83
C SER A 91 13.48 -44.52 -32.52
N ILE A 92 13.17 -43.65 -33.49
CA ILE A 92 11.92 -43.64 -34.25
C ILE A 92 12.24 -43.73 -35.75
N THR A 93 11.56 -44.62 -36.48
CA THR A 93 11.66 -44.70 -37.94
C THR A 93 10.63 -43.78 -38.60
N LEU A 94 11.10 -42.84 -39.44
CA LEU A 94 10.27 -41.81 -40.07
C LEU A 94 10.55 -41.69 -41.58
N ALA A 95 9.56 -41.21 -42.34
CA ALA A 95 9.71 -41.03 -43.79
C ALA A 95 10.60 -39.81 -44.12
N LYS A 96 11.51 -39.96 -45.08
CA LYS A 96 12.37 -38.88 -45.58
C LYS A 96 11.57 -37.82 -46.33
N GLY A 97 12.05 -36.58 -46.26
CA GLY A 97 11.46 -35.42 -46.92
C GLY A 97 10.29 -34.80 -46.16
N GLN A 98 9.93 -35.31 -44.98
CA GLN A 98 8.83 -34.80 -44.16
C GLN A 98 9.32 -34.11 -42.90
N THR A 99 8.55 -33.12 -42.45
CA THR A 99 8.75 -32.40 -41.19
C THR A 99 7.81 -32.98 -40.13
N TYR A 100 8.36 -33.28 -38.95
CA TYR A 100 7.65 -33.86 -37.83
C TYR A 100 7.88 -33.03 -36.57
N LYS A 101 6.92 -33.12 -35.64
CA LYS A 101 7.07 -32.69 -34.25
C LYS A 101 7.07 -33.92 -33.35
N VAL A 102 8.01 -34.00 -32.40
CA VAL A 102 8.01 -35.03 -31.36
C VAL A 102 7.98 -34.34 -30.02
N ALA A 103 6.92 -34.59 -29.26
CA ALA A 103 6.71 -34.07 -27.92
C ALA A 103 7.15 -35.12 -26.90
N PHE A 104 7.92 -34.68 -25.90
CA PHE A 104 8.43 -35.47 -24.79
C PHE A 104 7.98 -34.87 -23.47
N TRP A 105 7.61 -35.73 -22.53
CA TRP A 105 7.27 -35.41 -21.15
C TRP A 105 7.96 -36.39 -20.21
N ALA A 106 8.52 -35.86 -19.12
CA ALA A 106 9.12 -36.64 -18.06
C ALA A 106 8.57 -36.18 -16.70
N GLN A 107 8.25 -37.14 -15.83
CA GLN A 107 7.75 -36.91 -14.47
C GLN A 107 8.20 -38.07 -13.56
N ASP A 108 7.97 -37.93 -12.26
CA ASP A 108 8.05 -39.01 -11.27
C ASP A 108 6.79 -39.91 -11.35
N ASP A 109 6.95 -41.23 -11.24
CA ASP A 109 5.85 -42.21 -11.21
C ASP A 109 4.99 -42.10 -9.95
N ASP A 110 5.57 -41.64 -8.82
CA ASP A 110 4.84 -41.40 -7.56
C ASP A 110 4.04 -40.07 -7.57
N CYS A 111 4.15 -39.27 -8.64
CA CYS A 111 3.43 -38.00 -8.79
C CYS A 111 2.07 -38.18 -9.48
N GLU A 112 1.01 -38.22 -8.67
CA GLU A 112 -0.38 -38.38 -9.13
C GLU A 112 -1.07 -37.05 -9.51
N ALA A 113 -0.34 -35.92 -9.42
CA ALA A 113 -0.87 -34.61 -9.80
C ALA A 113 -1.00 -34.44 -11.32
N TYR A 114 -0.31 -35.25 -12.13
CA TYR A 114 -0.16 -35.06 -13.57
C TYR A 114 -0.78 -36.21 -14.37
N THR A 115 -1.65 -35.89 -15.32
CA THR A 115 -2.22 -36.87 -16.26
C THR A 115 -1.95 -36.45 -17.69
N VAL A 116 -1.24 -37.29 -18.46
CA VAL A 116 -0.88 -37.02 -19.86
C VAL A 116 -1.92 -37.62 -20.83
N ASP A 117 -2.55 -36.77 -21.65
CA ASP A 117 -3.34 -37.20 -22.82
C ASP A 117 -2.38 -37.42 -23.99
N THR A 118 -2.10 -38.69 -24.34
CA THR A 118 -1.13 -39.01 -25.39
C THR A 118 -1.60 -38.62 -26.79
N ASP A 119 -2.90 -38.52 -27.06
CA ASP A 119 -3.39 -38.18 -28.39
C ASP A 119 -3.19 -36.71 -28.69
N LYS A 120 -3.36 -35.85 -27.68
CA LYS A 120 -3.15 -34.40 -27.80
C LYS A 120 -1.76 -33.94 -27.35
N MET A 121 -1.06 -34.78 -26.58
CA MET A 121 0.09 -34.39 -25.76
C MET A 121 -0.18 -33.13 -24.95
N SER A 122 -1.23 -33.21 -24.13
CA SER A 122 -1.53 -32.22 -23.11
C SER A 122 -1.50 -32.86 -21.73
N VAL A 123 -1.09 -32.09 -20.73
CA VAL A 123 -1.07 -32.50 -19.33
C VAL A 123 -2.22 -31.81 -18.60
N VAL A 124 -3.05 -32.59 -17.92
CA VAL A 124 -3.98 -32.08 -16.92
C VAL A 124 -3.24 -32.07 -15.57
N VAL A 125 -3.26 -30.91 -14.90
CA VAL A 125 -2.66 -30.74 -13.58
C VAL A 125 -3.78 -30.66 -12.55
N ASN A 126 -3.85 -31.66 -11.68
CA ASN A 126 -4.81 -31.71 -10.60
C ASN A 126 -4.10 -31.77 -9.25
N TYR A 127 -3.82 -30.57 -8.73
CA TYR A 127 -3.22 -30.37 -7.40
C TYR A 127 -3.98 -31.05 -6.26
N ALA A 128 -5.28 -31.31 -6.43
CA ALA A 128 -6.13 -31.92 -5.41
C ALA A 128 -6.22 -33.45 -5.53
N ASN A 129 -5.68 -34.08 -6.58
CA ASN A 129 -5.71 -35.55 -6.73
C ASN A 129 -4.42 -36.24 -6.31
N ASP A 130 -3.34 -35.48 -6.15
CA ASP A 130 -2.07 -35.99 -5.65
C ASP A 130 -2.28 -36.80 -4.35
N GLU A 131 -1.79 -38.04 -4.29
CA GLU A 131 -1.89 -38.86 -3.07
C GLU A 131 -1.03 -38.26 -1.94
N ASN A 132 0.04 -37.55 -2.30
CA ASN A 132 0.93 -36.82 -1.42
C ASN A 132 0.52 -35.35 -1.30
N LYS A 133 -0.71 -35.04 -0.83
CA LYS A 133 -1.26 -33.66 -0.66
C LYS A 133 -0.55 -32.78 0.38
N VAL A 134 0.77 -32.82 0.39
CA VAL A 134 1.64 -32.23 1.38
C VAL A 134 2.60 -31.29 0.67
N ASN A 135 3.03 -30.26 1.39
CA ASN A 135 4.01 -29.30 0.89
C ASN A 135 5.41 -29.96 0.80
N ASN A 136 6.40 -29.26 0.26
CA ASN A 136 7.80 -29.74 0.25
C ASN A 136 8.00 -31.12 -0.39
N ASP A 137 7.22 -31.44 -1.43
CA ASP A 137 7.25 -32.74 -2.10
C ASP A 137 7.87 -32.59 -3.50
N GLU A 138 9.00 -33.27 -3.66
CA GLU A 138 9.90 -33.19 -4.80
C GLU A 138 9.50 -34.08 -5.98
N THR A 139 8.55 -35.00 -5.77
CA THR A 139 8.01 -35.86 -6.86
C THR A 139 7.31 -35.01 -7.94
N ARG A 140 6.92 -33.78 -7.61
CA ARG A 140 6.29 -32.82 -8.53
C ARG A 140 7.23 -32.20 -9.56
N ASP A 141 8.54 -32.42 -9.49
CA ASP A 141 9.45 -31.96 -10.54
C ASP A 141 9.16 -32.72 -11.85
N ALA A 142 9.15 -31.99 -12.96
CA ALA A 142 8.77 -32.55 -14.26
C ALA A 142 9.40 -31.74 -15.40
N PHE A 143 9.48 -32.34 -16.58
CA PHE A 143 10.19 -31.77 -17.72
C PHE A 143 9.46 -32.04 -19.02
N PHE A 144 9.59 -31.13 -19.98
CA PHE A 144 9.04 -31.32 -21.31
C PHE A 144 9.89 -30.68 -22.41
N LYS A 145 9.75 -31.20 -23.63
CA LYS A 145 10.26 -30.56 -24.84
C LYS A 145 9.49 -31.05 -26.05
N THR A 146 9.20 -30.15 -26.98
CA THR A 146 8.82 -30.52 -28.34
C THR A 146 9.93 -30.13 -29.31
N VAL A 147 10.29 -31.07 -30.18
CA VAL A 147 11.29 -30.87 -31.24
C VAL A 147 10.61 -30.91 -32.59
N GLU A 148 10.77 -29.86 -33.39
CA GLU A 148 10.38 -29.83 -34.80
C GLU A 148 11.62 -30.03 -35.68
N PHE A 149 11.57 -30.98 -36.61
CA PHE A 149 12.69 -31.27 -37.49
C PHE A 149 12.23 -31.90 -38.82
N THR A 150 13.08 -31.80 -39.83
CA THR A 150 12.86 -32.43 -41.14
C THR A 150 13.76 -33.64 -41.33
N VAL A 151 13.18 -34.78 -41.69
CA VAL A 151 13.90 -36.05 -41.88
C VAL A 151 14.57 -36.04 -43.25
N THR A 152 15.89 -35.89 -43.30
CA THR A 152 16.66 -35.94 -44.57
C THR A 152 17.41 -37.27 -44.75
N GLY A 153 17.66 -37.97 -43.65
CA GLY A 153 18.38 -39.23 -43.55
C GLY A 153 18.43 -39.68 -42.08
N SER A 154 19.07 -40.81 -41.79
CA SER A 154 19.23 -41.24 -40.41
C SER A 154 20.10 -40.24 -39.65
N THR A 155 19.67 -39.81 -38.47
CA THR A 155 20.34 -38.77 -37.67
C THR A 155 20.13 -38.99 -36.18
N SER A 156 20.93 -38.31 -35.37
CA SER A 156 20.70 -38.15 -33.93
C SER A 156 20.31 -36.71 -33.64
N ILE A 157 19.41 -36.50 -32.68
CA ILE A 157 18.98 -35.20 -32.19
C ILE A 157 19.16 -35.20 -30.68
N ASP A 158 19.93 -34.25 -30.16
CA ASP A 158 20.04 -34.06 -28.71
C ASP A 158 18.88 -33.18 -28.24
N VAL A 159 18.19 -33.64 -27.20
CA VAL A 159 16.98 -33.02 -26.66
C VAL A 159 17.22 -32.74 -25.18
N GLU A 160 17.27 -31.47 -24.82
CA GLU A 160 17.23 -31.03 -23.44
C GLU A 160 15.79 -30.66 -23.07
N MET A 161 15.24 -31.34 -22.07
CA MET A 161 13.89 -31.15 -21.55
C MET A 161 13.92 -30.18 -20.37
N LYS A 162 12.97 -29.23 -20.36
CA LYS A 162 12.92 -28.13 -19.39
C LYS A 162 11.67 -28.17 -18.52
N ARG A 163 11.72 -27.53 -17.35
CA ARG A 163 10.60 -27.50 -16.41
C ARG A 163 9.39 -26.72 -16.95
N PRO A 164 8.19 -27.30 -16.90
CA PRO A 164 6.96 -26.57 -17.12
C PRO A 164 6.51 -25.79 -15.88
N PHE A 165 7.01 -26.16 -14.70
CA PHE A 165 6.62 -25.58 -13.42
C PHE A 165 7.63 -24.52 -12.95
N ALA A 166 7.14 -23.55 -12.19
CA ALA A 166 7.96 -22.68 -11.36
C ALA A 166 8.15 -23.35 -10.00
N GLN A 167 9.37 -23.25 -9.45
CA GLN A 167 9.62 -23.63 -8.06
C GLN A 167 9.49 -22.40 -7.17
N ILE A 168 8.78 -22.52 -6.05
CA ILE A 168 8.60 -21.45 -5.05
C ILE A 168 9.26 -21.89 -3.76
N ASN A 169 10.17 -21.06 -3.27
CA ASN A 169 10.99 -21.35 -2.11
C ASN A 169 10.80 -20.28 -1.05
N VAL A 170 10.84 -20.67 0.22
CA VAL A 170 10.88 -19.73 1.35
C VAL A 170 12.13 -20.00 2.17
N GLY A 171 12.95 -18.97 2.35
CA GLY A 171 14.19 -19.00 3.12
C GLY A 171 14.18 -17.96 4.22
N VAL A 172 14.69 -18.33 5.40
CA VAL A 172 14.88 -17.41 6.52
C VAL A 172 16.35 -17.15 6.77
N THR A 173 16.71 -15.92 7.16
CA THR A 173 18.10 -15.59 7.49
C THR A 173 18.60 -16.45 8.66
N LYS A 174 19.91 -16.71 8.66
CA LYS A 174 20.55 -17.50 9.70
C LYS A 174 20.33 -16.90 11.09
N GLU A 175 20.45 -15.58 11.21
CA GLU A 175 20.28 -14.87 12.49
C GLU A 175 18.87 -15.03 13.04
N ASP A 176 17.84 -14.96 12.18
CA ASP A 176 16.45 -15.07 12.58
C ASP A 176 16.07 -16.50 12.98
N TRP A 177 16.61 -17.49 12.26
CA TRP A 177 16.49 -18.89 12.64
C TRP A 177 17.15 -19.19 14.00
N GLU A 178 18.40 -18.75 14.21
CA GLU A 178 19.11 -18.93 15.47
C GLU A 178 18.38 -18.24 16.64
N ALA A 179 17.82 -17.03 16.41
CA ALA A 179 17.03 -16.31 17.40
C ALA A 179 15.70 -17.03 17.73
N ALA A 180 15.02 -17.59 16.73
CA ALA A 180 13.81 -18.38 16.93
C ALA A 180 14.11 -19.64 17.75
N VAL A 181 15.18 -20.37 17.40
CA VAL A 181 15.62 -21.57 18.14
C VAL A 181 16.00 -21.22 19.57
N ALA A 182 16.73 -20.13 19.80
CA ALA A 182 17.07 -19.64 21.15
C ALA A 182 15.82 -19.27 21.97
N SER A 183 14.74 -18.88 21.30
CA SER A 183 13.42 -18.59 21.89
C SER A 183 12.54 -19.83 22.06
N GLY A 184 13.05 -21.03 21.72
CA GLY A 184 12.34 -22.31 21.83
C GLY A 184 11.53 -22.70 20.60
N ILE A 185 11.61 -21.95 19.50
CA ILE A 185 10.84 -22.16 18.27
C ILE A 185 11.76 -22.73 17.20
N GLU A 186 11.73 -24.06 17.03
CA GLU A 186 12.38 -24.75 15.92
C GLU A 186 11.31 -25.26 14.95
N ILE A 187 11.30 -24.72 13.73
CA ILE A 187 10.32 -25.10 12.71
C ILE A 187 10.59 -26.51 12.20
N GLY A 188 9.54 -27.33 12.15
CA GLY A 188 9.61 -28.71 11.70
C GLY A 188 8.91 -28.96 10.36
N SER A 189 7.83 -28.23 10.10
CA SER A 189 7.00 -28.44 8.91
C SER A 189 6.37 -27.15 8.41
N SER A 190 5.99 -27.13 7.14
CA SER A 190 5.30 -26.01 6.51
C SER A 190 4.16 -26.45 5.59
N SER A 191 3.17 -25.57 5.42
CA SER A 191 2.05 -25.73 4.47
C SER A 191 1.87 -24.44 3.68
N VAL A 192 1.19 -24.52 2.53
CA VAL A 192 0.96 -23.36 1.68
C VAL A 192 -0.42 -23.39 1.02
N VAL A 193 -1.01 -22.20 0.85
CA VAL A 193 -2.13 -21.93 -0.06
C VAL A 193 -1.68 -20.94 -1.12
N ILE A 194 -1.95 -21.23 -2.39
CA ILE A 194 -1.56 -20.43 -3.56
C ILE A 194 -2.77 -20.28 -4.48
N LYS A 195 -3.07 -19.06 -4.94
CA LYS A 195 -4.11 -18.86 -5.97
C LYS A 195 -3.47 -18.54 -7.32
N ASN A 196 -4.26 -18.74 -8.36
CA ASN A 196 -3.92 -18.47 -9.76
C ASN A 196 -2.89 -19.44 -10.37
N ALA A 197 -2.98 -20.73 -10.03
CA ALA A 197 -2.21 -21.78 -10.68
C ALA A 197 -2.96 -22.37 -11.88
N ALA A 198 -2.28 -22.56 -13.01
CA ALA A 198 -2.89 -23.18 -14.19
C ALA A 198 -3.13 -24.67 -13.99
N THR A 199 -4.17 -25.21 -14.64
CA THR A 199 -4.61 -26.60 -14.46
C THR A 199 -4.37 -27.46 -15.70
N SER A 200 -3.78 -26.90 -16.76
CA SER A 200 -3.48 -27.63 -17.97
C SER A 200 -2.32 -27.01 -18.75
N LEU A 201 -1.56 -27.87 -19.43
CA LEU A 201 -0.43 -27.54 -20.27
C LEU A 201 -0.53 -28.29 -21.60
N ASN A 202 -0.33 -27.60 -22.72
CA ASN A 202 -0.13 -28.21 -24.02
C ASN A 202 1.38 -28.39 -24.27
N LEU A 203 1.83 -29.61 -24.53
CA LEU A 203 3.27 -29.89 -24.68
C LEU A 203 3.80 -29.50 -26.07
N LEU A 204 2.93 -29.33 -27.06
CA LEU A 204 3.34 -28.98 -28.43
C LEU A 204 3.79 -27.52 -28.55
N ASP A 205 3.09 -26.62 -27.87
CA ASP A 205 3.31 -25.16 -27.96
C ASP A 205 3.58 -24.50 -26.60
N GLY A 206 3.47 -25.25 -25.50
CA GLY A 206 3.70 -24.77 -24.14
C GLY A 206 2.51 -23.99 -23.54
N THR A 207 1.41 -23.79 -24.27
CA THR A 207 0.28 -22.99 -23.81
C THR A 207 -0.35 -23.59 -22.55
N VAL A 208 -0.79 -22.72 -21.64
CA VAL A 208 -1.40 -23.10 -20.36
C VAL A 208 -2.82 -22.56 -20.29
N ASN A 209 -3.70 -23.27 -19.58
CA ASN A 209 -5.09 -22.85 -19.40
C ASN A 209 -5.62 -23.24 -18.02
N GLY A 210 -6.72 -22.57 -17.64
CA GLY A 210 -7.38 -22.75 -16.34
C GLY A 210 -6.69 -21.96 -15.24
N SER A 211 -7.38 -21.83 -14.10
CA SER A 211 -6.87 -21.18 -12.90
C SER A 211 -7.55 -21.81 -11.69
N THR A 212 -6.78 -22.18 -10.67
CA THR A 212 -7.28 -22.77 -9.43
C THR A 212 -6.51 -22.26 -8.22
N GLU A 213 -7.13 -22.44 -7.05
CA GLU A 213 -6.44 -22.44 -5.77
C GLU A 213 -5.78 -23.80 -5.53
N VAL A 214 -4.57 -23.76 -4.97
CA VAL A 214 -3.75 -24.90 -4.58
C VAL A 214 -3.57 -24.83 -3.07
N SER A 215 -3.81 -25.95 -2.40
CA SER A 215 -3.62 -26.07 -0.96
C SER A 215 -2.85 -27.35 -0.66
N TYR A 216 -1.64 -27.18 -0.14
CA TYR A 216 -0.77 -28.28 0.28
C TYR A 216 -0.71 -28.33 1.80
N ALA A 217 -0.95 -29.51 2.37
CA ALA A 217 -0.94 -29.73 3.82
C ALA A 217 0.47 -29.66 4.41
N LEU A 218 0.56 -29.63 5.74
CA LEU A 218 1.84 -29.59 6.48
C LEU A 218 2.71 -30.80 6.12
N ASN A 219 3.96 -30.52 5.73
CA ASN A 219 5.01 -31.53 5.59
C ASN A 219 6.32 -31.04 6.19
N ALA A 220 7.24 -31.97 6.48
CA ALA A 220 8.58 -31.63 6.92
C ALA A 220 9.22 -30.57 6.00
N ILE A 221 9.86 -29.56 6.59
CA ILE A 221 10.61 -28.55 5.82
C ILE A 221 11.76 -29.24 5.05
N PRO A 222 12.21 -28.66 3.91
CA PRO A 222 13.33 -29.22 3.18
C PRO A 222 14.58 -29.34 4.06
N ASN A 223 15.26 -30.49 4.02
CA ASN A 223 16.40 -30.81 4.89
C ASN A 223 17.65 -31.30 4.14
N ASP A 224 17.54 -31.62 2.86
CA ASP A 224 18.66 -31.94 1.98
C ASP A 224 18.45 -31.22 0.62
N PRO A 225 19.13 -30.09 0.36
CA PRO A 225 20.09 -29.44 1.25
C PRO A 225 19.36 -28.69 2.38
N ALA A 226 19.94 -28.64 3.57
CA ALA A 226 19.38 -27.87 4.69
C ALA A 226 19.46 -26.34 4.48
N ILE A 227 20.35 -25.88 3.59
CA ILE A 227 20.60 -24.48 3.30
C ILE A 227 20.15 -24.16 1.87
N LEU A 228 19.38 -23.08 1.73
CA LEU A 228 19.01 -22.44 0.48
C LEU A 228 20.10 -21.42 0.13
N LYS A 229 20.68 -21.55 -1.06
CA LYS A 229 21.68 -20.63 -1.61
C LYS A 229 21.07 -19.81 -2.74
N VAL A 230 21.10 -18.50 -2.61
CA VAL A 230 20.53 -17.54 -3.58
C VAL A 230 21.38 -16.28 -3.58
N ASP A 231 21.81 -15.82 -4.76
CA ASP A 231 22.30 -14.46 -4.98
C ASP A 231 21.11 -13.49 -4.95
N ALA A 232 20.77 -13.01 -3.76
CA ALA A 232 19.62 -12.16 -3.51
C ALA A 232 19.87 -10.69 -3.85
N ASN A 233 21.13 -10.29 -3.99
CA ASN A 233 21.53 -8.90 -4.20
C ASN A 233 22.05 -8.62 -5.64
N GLY A 234 22.29 -9.68 -6.43
CA GLY A 234 22.74 -9.62 -7.82
C GLY A 234 24.25 -9.36 -7.99
N ASP A 235 25.07 -9.60 -6.98
CA ASP A 235 26.53 -9.37 -7.00
C ASP A 235 27.34 -10.57 -7.53
N GLY A 236 26.67 -11.70 -7.78
CA GLY A 236 27.25 -12.93 -8.27
C GLY A 236 27.75 -13.89 -7.19
N GLU A 237 27.53 -13.60 -5.89
CA GLU A 237 27.83 -14.47 -4.76
C GLU A 237 26.53 -14.92 -4.07
N ASP A 238 26.41 -16.22 -3.75
CA ASP A 238 25.21 -16.75 -3.09
C ASP A 238 25.17 -16.40 -1.59
N GLU A 239 24.04 -15.85 -1.11
CA GLU A 239 23.72 -15.82 0.31
C GLU A 239 23.06 -17.11 0.81
N GLU A 240 23.24 -17.41 2.10
CA GLU A 240 22.75 -18.63 2.75
C GLU A 240 21.53 -18.38 3.63
N TYR A 241 20.47 -19.15 3.41
CA TYR A 241 19.22 -19.11 4.16
C TYR A 241 18.84 -20.51 4.65
N ASN A 242 18.14 -20.61 5.78
CA ASN A 242 17.53 -21.87 6.21
C ASN A 242 16.21 -22.08 5.47
N TRP A 243 16.00 -23.28 4.93
CA TRP A 243 14.76 -23.60 4.23
C TRP A 243 13.54 -23.63 5.17
N LEU A 244 12.45 -23.02 4.73
CA LEU A 244 11.13 -23.13 5.37
C LEU A 244 10.10 -23.80 4.48
N SER A 245 10.18 -23.65 3.16
CA SER A 245 9.18 -24.23 2.24
C SER A 245 9.73 -24.38 0.83
N MET A 246 9.25 -25.38 0.09
CA MET A 246 9.45 -25.60 -1.34
C MET A 246 8.14 -26.11 -1.96
N SER A 247 7.74 -25.56 -3.11
CA SER A 247 6.54 -25.98 -3.84
C SER A 247 6.71 -25.84 -5.36
N TYR A 248 6.03 -26.66 -6.15
CA TYR A 248 5.95 -26.54 -7.61
C TYR A 248 4.56 -26.09 -8.05
N ILE A 249 4.50 -25.08 -8.94
CA ILE A 249 3.26 -24.51 -9.49
C ILE A 249 3.39 -24.28 -10.99
N LEU A 250 2.31 -24.55 -11.74
CA LEU A 250 2.23 -24.25 -13.17
C LEU A 250 1.78 -22.79 -13.30
N PRO A 251 2.62 -21.88 -13.83
CA PRO A 251 2.24 -20.48 -13.95
C PRO A 251 1.05 -20.29 -14.90
N ALA A 252 0.08 -19.45 -14.53
CA ALA A 252 -1.06 -19.09 -15.39
C ALA A 252 -0.74 -17.88 -16.29
N ALA A 253 0.12 -18.07 -17.29
CA ALA A 253 0.50 -17.02 -18.26
C ALA A 253 -0.42 -17.03 -19.51
N GLU A 254 -0.72 -15.86 -20.09
CA GLU A 254 -1.82 -15.69 -21.06
C GLU A 254 -1.56 -16.24 -22.48
N GLN A 255 -0.32 -16.43 -22.92
CA GLN A 255 -0.06 -16.82 -24.32
C GLN A 255 0.66 -18.15 -24.48
N THR A 256 1.88 -18.26 -23.98
CA THR A 256 2.73 -19.40 -24.32
C THR A 256 3.16 -20.18 -23.09
N GLY A 257 2.91 -19.71 -21.88
CA GLY A 257 3.44 -20.26 -20.63
C GLY A 257 4.87 -19.82 -20.28
N TYR A 258 5.60 -19.18 -21.22
CA TYR A 258 6.98 -18.70 -21.03
C TYR A 258 7.06 -17.32 -20.36
N GLU A 259 5.96 -16.58 -20.40
CA GLU A 259 5.84 -15.26 -19.81
C GLU A 259 5.75 -15.36 -18.27
N LYS A 260 6.15 -14.28 -17.59
CA LYS A 260 5.94 -14.15 -16.14
C LYS A 260 4.45 -14.09 -15.87
N ALA A 261 3.99 -14.87 -14.90
CA ALA A 261 2.66 -14.77 -14.32
C ALA A 261 2.77 -14.28 -12.87
N THR A 262 1.64 -13.88 -12.30
CA THR A 262 1.56 -13.51 -10.88
C THR A 262 0.65 -14.48 -10.16
N LEU A 263 1.16 -15.02 -9.06
CA LEU A 263 0.35 -15.75 -8.09
C LEU A 263 -0.25 -14.76 -7.09
N GLU A 264 -1.45 -15.07 -6.63
CA GLU A 264 -2.20 -14.20 -5.74
C GLU A 264 -2.40 -14.85 -4.37
N ASN A 265 -2.45 -14.02 -3.33
CA ASN A 265 -2.80 -14.39 -1.96
C ASN A 265 -2.06 -15.65 -1.47
N ILE A 266 -0.73 -15.69 -1.63
CA ILE A 266 0.05 -16.82 -1.11
C ILE A 266 0.08 -16.72 0.41
N ALA A 267 -0.22 -17.83 1.09
CA ALA A 267 -0.18 -17.92 2.53
C ALA A 267 0.58 -19.17 2.98
N PHE A 268 1.62 -18.99 3.79
CA PHE A 268 2.38 -20.06 4.41
C PHE A 268 2.02 -20.20 5.88
N VAL A 269 2.11 -21.43 6.39
CA VAL A 269 2.05 -21.73 7.83
C VAL A 269 3.29 -22.53 8.20
N PHE A 270 4.03 -22.07 9.21
CA PHE A 270 5.22 -22.75 9.74
C PHE A 270 4.91 -23.33 11.12
N ALA A 271 5.00 -24.65 11.23
CA ALA A 271 4.67 -25.39 12.45
C ALA A 271 5.96 -25.83 13.19
N PRO A 272 6.09 -25.54 14.49
CA PRO A 272 7.23 -25.98 15.32
C PRO A 272 7.25 -27.51 15.55
N LYS A 273 8.44 -28.12 15.64
CA LYS A 273 8.62 -29.59 15.78
C LYS A 273 7.86 -30.24 16.94
N ASN A 274 7.68 -29.52 18.05
CA ASN A 274 7.17 -30.09 19.31
C ASN A 274 5.74 -29.64 19.65
N ASN A 275 5.05 -28.91 18.76
CA ASN A 275 3.76 -28.25 19.04
C ASN A 275 3.75 -27.40 20.34
N SER A 276 4.93 -27.04 20.86
CA SER A 276 5.09 -26.28 22.10
C SER A 276 4.69 -24.81 21.95
N TYR A 277 4.59 -24.34 20.71
CA TYR A 277 4.18 -22.99 20.34
C TYR A 277 3.13 -23.06 19.24
N SER A 278 2.31 -22.02 19.14
CA SER A 278 1.38 -21.85 18.03
C SER A 278 2.13 -21.76 16.69
N ASN A 279 1.44 -22.10 15.60
CA ASN A 279 1.97 -21.92 14.26
C ASN A 279 2.28 -20.45 13.96
N ILE A 280 3.30 -20.22 13.14
CA ILE A 280 3.59 -18.90 12.57
C ILE A 280 2.87 -18.81 11.23
N GLU A 281 2.01 -17.81 11.07
CA GLU A 281 1.30 -17.54 9.82
C GLU A 281 2.02 -16.44 9.04
N PHE A 282 2.38 -16.72 7.80
CA PHE A 282 2.96 -15.76 6.87
C PHE A 282 1.99 -15.58 5.69
N ASN A 283 1.08 -14.62 5.85
CA ASN A 283 -0.06 -14.39 4.96
C ASN A 283 -0.19 -12.92 4.51
N GLN A 284 0.79 -12.06 4.82
CA GLN A 284 0.80 -10.64 4.47
C GLN A 284 1.93 -10.35 3.48
N GLY A 285 1.66 -9.47 2.51
CA GLY A 285 2.66 -9.00 1.54
C GLY A 285 2.89 -9.91 0.32
N LEU A 286 2.12 -11.00 0.16
CA LEU A 286 2.25 -11.96 -0.95
C LEU A 286 1.04 -11.95 -1.89
N ASN A 287 0.56 -10.76 -2.28
CA ASN A 287 -0.63 -10.61 -3.13
C ASN A 287 -0.34 -10.61 -4.64
N SER A 288 0.92 -10.45 -5.04
CA SER A 288 1.37 -10.43 -6.44
C SER A 288 2.78 -11.03 -6.56
N VAL A 289 2.91 -12.33 -6.31
CA VAL A 289 4.23 -13.00 -6.34
C VAL A 289 4.56 -13.39 -7.78
N PRO A 290 5.63 -12.84 -8.38
CA PRO A 290 5.98 -13.16 -9.75
C PRO A 290 6.57 -14.56 -9.85
N VAL A 291 6.10 -15.30 -10.84
CA VAL A 291 6.57 -16.66 -11.15
C VAL A 291 6.77 -16.82 -12.64
N GLN A 292 7.68 -17.70 -13.00
CA GLN A 292 7.94 -18.06 -14.39
C GLN A 292 8.30 -19.54 -14.41
N ARG A 293 7.84 -20.26 -15.43
CA ARG A 293 8.20 -21.66 -15.55
C ARG A 293 9.69 -21.78 -15.77
N ASN A 294 10.27 -22.86 -15.27
CA ASN A 294 11.70 -23.07 -15.32
C ASN A 294 12.53 -21.99 -14.60
N TRP A 295 11.97 -21.36 -13.58
CA TRP A 295 12.67 -20.44 -12.69
C TRP A 295 12.34 -20.77 -11.24
N ARG A 296 13.20 -20.32 -10.33
CA ARG A 296 12.92 -20.36 -8.89
C ARG A 296 12.49 -18.98 -8.43
N THR A 297 11.34 -18.90 -7.78
CA THR A 297 10.93 -17.71 -7.02
C THR A 297 11.26 -17.95 -5.55
N ASN A 298 12.24 -17.21 -5.03
CA ASN A 298 12.69 -17.31 -3.65
C ASN A 298 12.14 -16.14 -2.83
N ILE A 299 11.43 -16.44 -1.74
CA ILE A 299 10.94 -15.49 -0.75
C ILE A 299 11.87 -15.54 0.46
N LEU A 300 12.69 -14.52 0.66
CA LEU A 300 13.87 -14.56 1.52
C LEU A 300 13.84 -13.46 2.57
N GLY A 301 14.05 -13.77 3.85
CA GLY A 301 14.20 -12.70 4.84
C GLY A 301 14.06 -13.12 6.30
N LYS A 302 13.67 -12.15 7.14
CA LYS A 302 13.35 -12.32 8.55
C LYS A 302 11.85 -12.62 8.68
N LEU A 303 11.50 -13.83 9.07
CA LEU A 303 10.14 -14.38 8.99
C LEU A 303 9.63 -14.99 10.31
N LEU A 304 10.53 -15.31 11.23
CA LEU A 304 10.24 -16.09 12.44
C LEU A 304 10.23 -15.24 13.72
N THR A 305 11.00 -14.15 13.80
CA THR A 305 11.08 -13.29 15.00
C THR A 305 10.85 -11.81 14.72
N GLY A 306 10.17 -11.11 15.64
CA GLY A 306 9.94 -9.66 15.57
C GLY A 306 9.18 -9.20 14.32
N ASP A 307 9.54 -8.04 13.77
CA ASP A 307 8.96 -7.52 12.54
C ASP A 307 9.40 -8.33 11.30
N ILE A 308 8.43 -8.69 10.45
CA ILE A 308 8.66 -9.44 9.21
C ILE A 308 9.25 -8.53 8.14
N THR A 309 10.38 -8.94 7.56
CA THR A 309 11.01 -8.26 6.42
C THR A 309 11.51 -9.29 5.42
N PHE A 310 11.09 -9.21 4.16
CA PHE A 310 11.50 -10.16 3.12
C PHE A 310 11.68 -9.49 1.76
N ASN A 311 12.40 -10.18 0.87
CA ASN A 311 12.57 -9.89 -0.55
C ASN A 311 12.03 -11.07 -1.38
N ILE A 312 11.62 -10.82 -2.62
CA ILE A 312 11.27 -11.85 -3.59
C ILE A 312 12.27 -11.78 -4.75
N VAL A 313 13.00 -12.87 -4.95
CA VAL A 313 14.05 -12.98 -5.97
C VAL A 313 13.65 -14.07 -6.94
N ILE A 314 13.55 -13.73 -8.23
CA ILE A 314 13.40 -14.74 -9.28
C ILE A 314 14.80 -15.08 -9.80
N ASP A 315 15.21 -16.32 -9.55
CA ASP A 315 16.54 -16.83 -9.84
C ASP A 315 16.48 -17.73 -11.10
N PRO A 316 17.20 -17.38 -12.19
CA PRO A 316 17.35 -18.20 -13.38
C PRO A 316 18.33 -19.35 -13.15
N VAL A 317 18.15 -20.09 -12.05
CA VAL A 317 19.12 -21.14 -11.68
C VAL A 317 19.15 -22.29 -12.68
N TYR A 318 18.10 -22.39 -13.50
CA TYR A 318 17.93 -23.32 -14.59
C TYR A 318 18.28 -22.58 -15.89
N GLU A 319 19.10 -23.19 -16.77
CA GLU A 319 19.68 -22.46 -17.92
C GLU A 319 18.65 -21.70 -18.77
N ASP A 320 19.00 -20.44 -19.07
CA ASP A 320 18.19 -19.42 -19.74
C ASP A 320 17.34 -19.96 -20.92
N ASP A 321 16.02 -19.89 -20.79
CA ASP A 321 15.11 -19.74 -21.93
C ASP A 321 14.45 -18.36 -21.80
N HIS A 322 14.97 -17.40 -22.58
CA HIS A 322 14.57 -16.00 -22.72
C HIS A 322 14.86 -15.07 -21.52
N ASN A 323 15.85 -14.20 -21.76
CA ASN A 323 16.17 -13.02 -20.97
C ASN A 323 14.99 -12.01 -21.04
N VAL A 324 13.99 -12.16 -20.17
CA VAL A 324 12.96 -11.13 -19.95
C VAL A 324 13.39 -10.33 -18.74
N ASN A 325 14.05 -9.19 -19.00
CA ASN A 325 14.26 -8.16 -17.99
C ASN A 325 12.93 -7.92 -17.27
N VAL A 326 12.90 -8.14 -15.95
CA VAL A 326 11.72 -7.85 -15.13
C VAL A 326 11.44 -6.36 -15.33
N PRO A 327 10.22 -5.94 -15.74
CA PRO A 327 9.85 -4.55 -15.66
C PRO A 327 9.95 -4.17 -14.19
N TYR A 328 10.89 -3.30 -13.89
CA TYR A 328 11.05 -2.77 -12.57
C TYR A 328 10.09 -1.56 -12.40
N ALA A 329 9.94 -0.77 -13.46
CA ALA A 329 8.97 0.31 -13.53
C ALA A 329 8.44 0.49 -14.95
N THR A 330 7.27 1.10 -15.08
CA THR A 330 6.71 1.53 -16.35
C THR A 330 6.51 3.04 -16.40
N ILE A 331 6.73 3.64 -17.57
CA ILE A 331 6.36 5.02 -17.87
C ILE A 331 5.56 4.99 -19.17
N ASN A 332 4.30 5.42 -19.14
CA ASN A 332 3.42 5.43 -20.31
C ASN A 332 3.37 4.08 -21.07
N GLY A 333 3.46 2.96 -20.34
CA GLY A 333 3.47 1.60 -20.91
C GLY A 333 4.84 1.12 -21.42
N VAL A 334 5.87 1.96 -21.41
CA VAL A 334 7.25 1.56 -21.70
C VAL A 334 7.88 0.95 -20.45
N VAL A 335 8.50 -0.22 -20.62
CA VAL A 335 9.14 -0.99 -19.55
C VAL A 335 10.59 -0.53 -19.33
N TYR A 336 10.95 -0.33 -18.07
CA TYR A 336 12.32 -0.05 -17.62
C TYR A 336 12.80 -1.14 -16.69
N THR A 337 14.08 -1.47 -16.77
CA THR A 337 14.66 -2.64 -16.11
C THR A 337 15.32 -2.29 -14.78
N SER A 338 15.42 -0.99 -14.48
CA SER A 338 15.80 -0.45 -13.18
C SER A 338 15.13 0.90 -12.91
N PHE A 339 15.08 1.32 -11.64
CA PHE A 339 14.55 2.63 -11.27
C PHE A 339 15.39 3.76 -11.85
N ALA A 340 16.72 3.56 -11.93
CA ALA A 340 17.64 4.56 -12.45
C ALA A 340 17.39 4.82 -13.94
N GLU A 341 17.13 3.78 -14.74
CA GLU A 341 16.75 3.93 -16.15
C GLU A 341 15.42 4.68 -16.29
N ALA A 342 14.42 4.33 -15.48
CA ALA A 342 13.13 5.03 -15.47
C ALA A 342 13.31 6.51 -15.11
N MET A 343 14.07 6.82 -14.06
CA MET A 343 14.36 8.20 -13.64
C MET A 343 15.14 9.01 -14.68
N ALA A 344 16.03 8.37 -15.44
CA ALA A 344 16.75 9.00 -16.53
C ALA A 344 15.82 9.31 -17.73
N ALA A 345 14.83 8.46 -17.97
CA ALA A 345 13.92 8.58 -19.10
C ALA A 345 12.69 9.47 -18.84
N VAL A 346 12.25 9.59 -17.57
CA VAL A 346 11.02 10.32 -17.22
C VAL A 346 11.07 11.79 -17.63
N GLN A 347 10.03 12.21 -18.34
CA GLN A 347 9.80 13.59 -18.80
C GLN A 347 8.89 14.37 -17.85
N ASP A 348 8.76 15.67 -18.11
CA ASP A 348 7.87 16.55 -17.33
C ASP A 348 6.41 16.10 -17.41
N GLY A 349 5.78 15.96 -16.24
CA GLY A 349 4.40 15.52 -16.08
C GLY A 349 4.18 14.01 -16.14
N GLU A 350 5.21 13.20 -16.37
CA GLU A 350 5.08 11.75 -16.47
C GLU A 350 5.06 11.05 -15.09
N THR A 351 4.53 9.82 -15.09
CA THR A 351 4.46 8.94 -13.92
C THR A 351 5.35 7.73 -14.11
N ILE A 352 6.25 7.50 -13.18
CA ILE A 352 6.95 6.23 -12.98
C ILE A 352 6.06 5.37 -12.11
N LYS A 353 5.51 4.30 -12.68
CA LYS A 353 4.72 3.31 -11.95
C LYS A 353 5.62 2.15 -11.58
N LEU A 354 5.74 1.83 -10.29
CA LEU A 354 6.51 0.66 -9.87
C LEU A 354 5.81 -0.63 -10.29
N GLU A 355 6.57 -1.57 -10.81
CA GLU A 355 6.12 -2.93 -11.12
C GLU A 355 6.82 -3.98 -10.23
N GLY A 356 7.63 -3.51 -9.27
CA GLY A 356 8.31 -4.34 -8.28
C GLY A 356 8.90 -3.53 -7.12
N GLU A 357 9.28 -4.23 -6.06
CA GLU A 357 10.03 -3.66 -4.93
C GLU A 357 11.38 -3.09 -5.38
N THR A 358 11.86 -2.07 -4.67
CA THR A 358 13.15 -1.46 -5.00
C THR A 358 14.05 -1.20 -3.83
N THR A 359 15.34 -1.34 -4.11
CA THR A 359 16.38 -0.86 -3.21
C THR A 359 17.14 0.29 -3.85
N LEU A 360 17.31 1.39 -3.12
CA LEU A 360 18.03 2.58 -3.55
C LEU A 360 19.16 2.87 -2.57
N GLY A 361 20.40 2.99 -3.05
CA GLY A 361 21.56 3.32 -2.23
C GLY A 361 22.13 4.68 -2.62
N ALA A 362 22.24 5.61 -1.67
CA ALA A 362 22.96 6.87 -1.90
C ALA A 362 24.47 6.68 -1.66
N THR A 363 25.29 7.48 -2.35
CA THR A 363 26.72 7.63 -2.05
C THR A 363 26.91 8.83 -1.12
N ALA A 364 27.80 8.72 -0.13
CA ALA A 364 28.05 9.82 0.80
C ALA A 364 28.52 11.09 0.08
N GLY A 365 27.80 12.19 0.29
CA GLY A 365 28.05 13.49 -0.33
C GLY A 365 27.43 13.70 -1.72
N GLU A 366 26.61 12.76 -2.20
CA GLU A 366 25.94 12.83 -3.50
C GLU A 366 24.43 12.60 -3.37
N HIS A 367 23.64 13.28 -4.21
CA HIS A 367 22.22 12.95 -4.35
C HIS A 367 22.04 11.87 -5.41
N LEU A 368 21.27 10.82 -5.12
CA LEU A 368 21.10 9.71 -6.07
C LEU A 368 20.35 10.16 -7.33
N PHE A 369 19.24 10.87 -7.17
CA PHE A 369 18.45 11.42 -8.27
C PHE A 369 18.21 12.91 -8.10
N THR A 370 18.47 13.69 -9.15
CA THR A 370 18.16 15.12 -9.21
C THR A 370 16.99 15.36 -10.17
N ILE A 371 15.95 16.04 -9.68
CA ILE A 371 14.78 16.45 -10.46
C ILE A 371 14.93 17.96 -10.72
N ASP A 372 15.08 18.32 -12.00
CA ASP A 372 15.42 19.66 -12.46
C ASP A 372 14.52 20.08 -13.64
N ASN A 373 13.84 21.21 -13.51
CA ASN A 373 12.88 21.77 -14.48
C ASN A 373 11.83 20.75 -14.97
N LYS A 374 11.38 19.86 -14.09
CA LYS A 374 10.32 18.88 -14.39
C LYS A 374 9.51 18.48 -13.17
N ASN A 375 8.30 18.00 -13.41
CA ASN A 375 7.39 17.41 -12.44
C ASN A 375 7.34 15.90 -12.67
N VAL A 376 7.72 15.12 -11.67
CA VAL A 376 7.74 13.65 -11.72
C VAL A 376 6.76 13.10 -10.70
N THR A 377 5.94 12.14 -11.11
CA THR A 377 5.14 11.33 -10.19
C THR A 377 5.74 9.94 -10.06
N ILE A 378 5.87 9.44 -8.82
CA ILE A 378 6.17 8.04 -8.54
C ILE A 378 4.90 7.43 -7.96
N ASP A 379 4.33 6.44 -8.65
CA ASP A 379 3.24 5.63 -8.16
C ASP A 379 3.82 4.34 -7.58
N LEU A 380 3.68 4.18 -6.26
CA LEU A 380 4.14 3.00 -5.53
C LEU A 380 3.42 1.73 -6.00
N ASN A 381 2.17 1.84 -6.48
CA ASN A 381 1.42 0.73 -7.07
C ASN A 381 1.40 -0.57 -6.22
N GLY A 382 1.39 -0.45 -4.89
CA GLY A 382 1.41 -1.56 -3.94
C GLY A 382 2.82 -2.06 -3.57
N TYR A 383 3.86 -1.61 -4.29
CA TYR A 383 5.26 -1.97 -4.06
C TYR A 383 5.98 -0.96 -3.17
N GLY A 384 7.13 -1.35 -2.62
CA GLY A 384 7.94 -0.55 -1.72
C GLY A 384 9.27 -0.03 -2.30
N ILE A 385 9.79 0.98 -1.60
CA ILE A 385 11.11 1.58 -1.77
C ILE A 385 11.89 1.38 -0.47
N VAL A 386 12.99 0.65 -0.53
CA VAL A 386 13.98 0.52 0.53
C VAL A 386 15.18 1.41 0.19
N ALA A 387 15.29 2.54 0.87
CA ALA A 387 16.39 3.47 0.70
C ALA A 387 17.44 3.29 1.80
N ASN A 388 18.69 3.13 1.41
CA ASN A 388 19.85 3.05 2.28
C ASN A 388 20.72 4.30 2.08
N ILE A 389 20.85 5.11 3.12
CA ILE A 389 21.71 6.30 3.13
C ILE A 389 22.89 6.03 4.08
N PRO A 390 24.14 6.07 3.58
CA PRO A 390 25.33 5.76 4.38
C PRO A 390 25.63 6.87 5.40
N ASP A 391 26.73 6.71 6.14
CA ASP A 391 27.28 7.78 6.98
C ASP A 391 27.64 9.00 6.12
N VAL A 392 27.22 10.19 6.54
CA VAL A 392 27.35 11.41 5.73
C VAL A 392 28.01 12.55 6.49
N SER A 393 29.09 13.08 5.92
CA SER A 393 29.77 14.29 6.38
C SER A 393 29.38 15.55 5.60
N VAL A 394 28.63 15.36 4.51
CA VAL A 394 28.07 16.39 3.62
C VAL A 394 26.63 15.97 3.31
N SER A 395 25.73 16.94 3.14
CA SER A 395 24.32 16.69 2.82
C SER A 395 24.14 15.69 1.67
N THR A 396 23.24 14.73 1.85
CA THR A 396 23.02 13.60 0.95
C THR A 396 21.53 13.27 0.94
N ALA A 397 20.99 12.98 -0.25
CA ALA A 397 19.60 12.56 -0.38
C ALA A 397 19.36 11.52 -1.48
N ILE A 398 18.27 10.76 -1.37
CA ILE A 398 17.84 9.88 -2.49
C ILE A 398 17.27 10.75 -3.62
N PHE A 399 16.36 11.66 -3.28
CA PHE A 399 15.77 12.59 -4.23
C PHE A 399 16.15 14.03 -3.88
N HIS A 400 16.67 14.76 -4.86
CA HIS A 400 16.93 16.20 -4.77
C HIS A 400 16.02 16.94 -5.76
N VAL A 401 15.08 17.73 -5.24
CA VAL A 401 14.10 18.49 -6.02
C VAL A 401 14.54 19.95 -6.09
N LYS A 402 14.90 20.42 -7.29
CA LYS A 402 15.39 21.78 -7.53
C LYS A 402 14.27 22.81 -7.68
N PRO A 403 14.60 24.12 -7.74
CA PRO A 403 13.61 25.15 -8.01
C PRO A 403 12.82 24.90 -9.31
N ASN A 404 11.55 25.28 -9.32
CA ASN A 404 10.62 25.09 -10.45
C ASN A 404 10.41 23.61 -10.85
N SER A 405 10.69 22.67 -9.94
CA SER A 405 10.53 21.23 -10.15
C SER A 405 9.55 20.64 -9.13
N GLY A 406 8.98 19.48 -9.47
CA GLY A 406 7.98 18.82 -8.63
C GLY A 406 8.26 17.33 -8.45
N LEU A 407 8.04 16.83 -7.23
CA LEU A 407 8.01 15.40 -6.93
C LEU A 407 6.68 15.04 -6.26
N THR A 408 5.92 14.15 -6.87
CA THR A 408 4.71 13.59 -6.26
C THR A 408 4.89 12.10 -5.99
N ILE A 409 4.59 11.63 -4.78
CA ILE A 409 4.59 10.21 -4.45
C ILE A 409 3.16 9.80 -4.08
N VAL A 410 2.61 8.82 -4.81
CA VAL A 410 1.23 8.34 -4.70
C VAL A 410 1.17 6.83 -4.54
N GLY A 411 -0.04 6.30 -4.32
CA GLY A 411 -0.28 4.87 -4.22
C GLY A 411 0.00 4.31 -2.82
N ASP A 412 -0.49 3.10 -2.60
CA ASP A 412 -0.14 2.30 -1.43
C ASP A 412 1.22 1.62 -1.68
N GLY A 413 2.00 1.36 -0.64
CA GLY A 413 3.35 0.81 -0.77
C GLY A 413 4.24 1.20 0.41
N ASN A 414 5.31 0.46 0.66
CA ASN A 414 6.18 0.68 1.83
C ASN A 414 7.42 1.50 1.47
N VAL A 415 7.61 2.68 2.04
CA VAL A 415 8.85 3.45 1.88
C VAL A 415 9.69 3.31 3.16
N LYS A 416 10.69 2.44 3.11
CA LYS A 416 11.60 2.17 4.22
C LYS A 416 12.89 2.93 4.01
N VAL A 417 13.28 3.76 4.96
CA VAL A 417 14.50 4.55 4.89
C VAL A 417 15.41 4.16 6.05
N THR A 418 16.57 3.58 5.72
CA THR A 418 17.61 3.27 6.68
C THR A 418 18.72 4.30 6.52
N THR A 419 19.04 4.99 7.61
CA THR A 419 20.09 6.01 7.62
C THR A 419 21.09 5.74 8.73
N ALA A 420 22.36 5.96 8.45
CA ALA A 420 23.42 5.88 9.45
C ALA A 420 23.77 7.27 10.01
N LYS A 421 25.00 7.46 10.52
CA LYS A 421 25.45 8.66 11.24
C LYS A 421 25.64 9.87 10.31
N SER A 422 25.03 11.00 10.66
CA SER A 422 25.30 12.32 10.08
C SER A 422 26.34 13.09 10.92
N TRP A 423 27.14 13.97 10.32
CA TRP A 423 28.05 14.88 11.05
C TRP A 423 27.40 16.23 11.38
N PRO A 424 27.99 17.04 12.29
CA PRO A 424 27.49 18.38 12.59
C PRO A 424 27.37 19.22 11.30
N ASN A 425 26.16 19.73 11.03
CA ASN A 425 25.78 20.51 9.83
C ASN A 425 25.62 19.74 8.51
N ALA A 426 25.61 18.40 8.51
CA ALA A 426 25.20 17.59 7.35
C ALA A 426 23.89 16.85 7.64
N TYR A 427 23.07 16.61 6.62
CA TYR A 427 21.85 15.81 6.74
C TYR A 427 21.84 14.61 5.79
N ALA A 428 21.19 13.54 6.25
CA ALA A 428 20.76 12.41 5.45
C ALA A 428 19.25 12.53 5.27
N ALA A 429 18.77 12.69 4.04
CA ALA A 429 17.35 12.83 3.76
C ALA A 429 16.89 11.83 2.71
N PHE A 430 15.68 11.29 2.83
CA PHE A 430 15.09 10.60 1.69
C PHE A 430 14.79 11.58 0.55
N ILE A 431 14.20 12.73 0.87
CA ILE A 431 13.96 13.83 -0.07
C ILE A 431 14.60 15.12 0.46
N GLU A 432 15.37 15.77 -0.38
CA GLU A 432 15.76 17.17 -0.24
C GLU A 432 14.96 18.00 -1.24
N ASN A 433 14.16 18.93 -0.75
CA ASN A 433 13.45 19.89 -1.57
C ASN A 433 14.12 21.25 -1.50
N ASP A 434 14.96 21.59 -2.47
CA ASP A 434 15.69 22.86 -2.57
C ASP A 434 14.90 23.87 -3.42
N GLY A 435 13.74 24.30 -2.92
CA GLY A 435 12.91 25.33 -3.56
C GLY A 435 11.90 24.83 -4.61
N GLY A 436 11.64 23.53 -4.68
CA GLY A 436 10.59 22.92 -5.52
C GLY A 436 9.30 22.63 -4.75
N GLU A 437 8.44 21.79 -5.34
CA GLU A 437 7.18 21.32 -4.75
C GLU A 437 7.20 19.80 -4.53
N VAL A 438 7.02 19.36 -3.29
CA VAL A 438 6.90 17.94 -2.93
C VAL A 438 5.49 17.63 -2.47
N ASN A 439 4.88 16.61 -3.04
CA ASN A 439 3.51 16.18 -2.74
C ASN A 439 3.50 14.71 -2.30
N LEU A 440 3.21 14.45 -1.03
CA LEU A 440 3.08 13.10 -0.47
C LEU A 440 1.60 12.74 -0.32
N LYS A 441 1.12 11.76 -1.08
CA LYS A 441 -0.32 11.43 -1.19
C LYS A 441 -0.68 10.00 -0.79
N GLY A 442 0.26 9.23 -0.25
CA GLY A 442 0.06 7.82 0.12
C GLY A 442 1.32 7.18 0.68
N GLY A 443 1.28 5.86 0.84
CA GLY A 443 2.40 5.04 1.31
C GLY A 443 2.51 4.86 2.83
N ASN A 444 3.26 3.83 3.22
CA ASN A 444 3.65 3.50 4.59
C ASN A 444 5.15 3.74 4.74
N TRP A 445 5.48 4.84 5.39
CA TRP A 445 6.82 5.37 5.52
C TRP A 445 7.41 4.98 6.86
N THR A 446 8.54 4.29 6.85
CA THR A 446 9.26 3.91 8.08
C THR A 446 10.71 4.36 7.98
N MET A 447 11.18 5.12 8.95
CA MET A 447 12.60 5.50 9.03
C MET A 447 13.26 4.92 10.26
N THR A 448 14.38 4.23 10.05
CA THR A 448 15.24 3.68 11.09
C THR A 448 16.60 4.36 11.03
N ALA A 449 16.99 5.04 12.11
CA ALA A 449 18.32 5.61 12.27
C ALA A 449 19.17 4.66 13.14
N LEU A 450 20.31 4.21 12.62
CA LEU A 450 21.13 3.16 13.26
C LEU A 450 21.99 3.66 14.43
N GLU A 451 22.51 4.89 14.38
CA GLU A 451 23.37 5.45 15.43
C GLU A 451 23.17 6.96 15.64
N TYR A 452 23.31 7.42 16.89
CA TYR A 452 23.22 8.83 17.28
C TYR A 452 24.49 9.34 17.94
N SER A 453 24.96 10.51 17.52
CA SER A 453 25.80 11.39 18.35
C SER A 453 25.08 12.71 18.62
N GLN A 454 25.17 13.22 19.86
CA GLN A 454 24.55 14.48 20.31
C GLN A 454 24.92 15.72 19.47
N GLU A 455 25.93 15.61 18.63
CA GLU A 455 26.47 16.70 17.81
C GLU A 455 25.89 16.75 16.36
N SER A 456 24.99 15.82 16.01
CA SER A 456 24.55 15.60 14.62
C SER A 456 23.10 16.02 14.34
N LEU A 457 22.81 16.51 13.12
CA LEU A 457 21.43 16.70 12.64
C LEU A 457 20.77 15.33 12.48
N CYS A 458 19.53 15.15 12.94
CA CYS A 458 18.85 13.87 12.75
C CYS A 458 18.59 13.61 11.26
N PRO A 459 18.63 12.34 10.82
CA PRO A 459 18.07 11.94 9.53
C PRO A 459 16.62 12.39 9.35
N LEU A 460 16.20 12.60 8.09
CA LEU A 460 14.91 13.20 7.72
C LEU A 460 14.23 12.38 6.62
N PHE A 461 12.90 12.28 6.63
CA PHE A 461 12.17 11.88 5.42
C PHE A 461 12.22 12.99 4.39
N VAL A 462 11.93 14.22 4.81
CA VAL A 462 12.01 15.39 3.92
C VAL A 462 12.76 16.52 4.62
N ASP A 463 13.78 17.01 3.92
CA ASP A 463 14.36 18.32 4.17
C ASP A 463 13.75 19.35 3.21
N ASN A 464 12.83 20.18 3.70
CA ASN A 464 12.19 21.23 2.91
C ASN A 464 12.97 22.54 3.05
N ASN A 465 13.87 22.79 2.10
CA ASN A 465 14.85 23.87 2.14
C ASN A 465 14.60 24.94 1.08
N SER A 466 14.53 26.21 1.47
CA SER A 466 14.38 27.33 0.53
C SER A 466 15.67 28.16 0.44
N ASN A 467 16.65 27.74 -0.38
CA ASN A 467 17.86 28.55 -0.60
C ASN A 467 17.69 29.61 -1.72
N LEU A 468 16.87 29.31 -2.74
CA LEU A 468 16.70 30.16 -3.93
C LEU A 468 15.25 30.55 -4.22
N ASN A 469 14.29 29.67 -3.91
CA ASN A 469 12.84 29.83 -4.16
C ASN A 469 12.03 29.26 -2.97
N SER A 470 10.73 29.56 -2.90
CA SER A 470 9.83 29.01 -1.88
C SER A 470 9.64 27.50 -2.06
N ALA A 471 10.26 26.70 -1.18
CA ALA A 471 10.06 25.25 -1.11
C ALA A 471 8.70 24.92 -0.48
N THR A 472 7.90 24.08 -1.13
CA THR A 472 6.60 23.67 -0.60
C THR A 472 6.55 22.15 -0.44
N LEU A 473 6.23 21.68 0.77
CA LEU A 473 5.92 20.29 1.07
C LEU A 473 4.43 20.18 1.41
N ASN A 474 3.69 19.40 0.64
CA ASN A 474 2.28 19.10 0.86
C ASN A 474 2.13 17.63 1.26
N ILE A 475 1.50 17.37 2.41
CA ILE A 475 1.23 16.03 2.93
C ILE A 475 -0.28 15.83 2.95
N TYR A 476 -0.78 14.96 2.08
CA TYR A 476 -2.21 14.70 1.92
C TYR A 476 -2.65 13.45 2.66
N ASN A 477 -1.86 12.39 2.62
CA ASN A 477 -2.16 11.10 3.23
C ASN A 477 -0.88 10.27 3.41
N GLY A 478 -1.00 9.09 4.00
CA GLY A 478 0.09 8.16 4.26
C GLY A 478 0.28 7.91 5.75
N THR A 479 1.02 6.86 6.09
CA THR A 479 1.41 6.55 7.46
C THR A 479 2.90 6.79 7.62
N TYR A 480 3.31 7.66 8.53
CA TYR A 480 4.70 8.07 8.73
C TYR A 480 5.17 7.67 10.12
N THR A 481 6.06 6.69 10.18
CA THR A 481 6.59 6.15 11.43
C THR A 481 8.09 6.37 11.48
N PHE A 482 8.57 6.90 12.58
CA PHE A 482 9.95 7.36 12.69
C PHE A 482 10.45 7.26 14.11
N HIS A 483 11.78 7.19 14.22
CA HIS A 483 12.43 7.15 15.52
C HIS A 483 12.62 8.55 16.14
N ARG A 484 12.86 9.64 15.36
CA ARG A 484 13.01 11.05 15.86
C ARG A 484 12.51 12.25 15.03
N ASN A 485 13.03 12.54 13.83
CA ASN A 485 12.56 13.68 13.02
C ASN A 485 11.98 13.16 11.70
N LEU A 486 10.74 13.55 11.38
CA LEU A 486 10.10 13.26 10.08
C LEU A 486 10.50 14.30 9.04
N PHE A 487 10.19 15.55 9.33
CA PHE A 487 10.23 16.62 8.34
C PHE A 487 10.90 17.84 8.96
N ARG A 488 11.87 18.37 8.23
CA ARG A 488 12.46 19.67 8.55
C ARG A 488 11.94 20.69 7.55
N ASN A 489 11.52 21.84 8.06
CA ASN A 489 11.29 23.05 7.29
C ASN A 489 12.43 24.01 7.60
N PHE A 490 13.29 24.29 6.63
CA PHE A 490 14.47 25.11 6.79
C PHE A 490 14.42 26.29 5.84
N ALA A 491 14.29 27.50 6.40
CA ALA A 491 14.35 28.73 5.62
C ALA A 491 15.76 29.34 5.77
N ASN A 492 16.60 29.26 4.74
CA ASN A 492 17.95 29.81 4.78
C ASN A 492 17.93 31.34 4.53
N ALA A 493 18.44 32.12 5.48
CA ALA A 493 18.55 33.58 5.37
C ALA A 493 19.98 34.08 5.18
N ALA A 494 20.98 33.20 5.33
CA ALA A 494 22.38 33.61 5.38
C ALA A 494 23.00 33.61 3.98
N GLY A 495 22.76 34.66 3.20
CA GLY A 495 23.51 34.94 1.96
C GLY A 495 22.72 35.57 0.81
N HIS A 496 21.39 35.60 0.90
CA HIS A 496 20.54 36.03 -0.21
C HIS A 496 19.72 37.27 0.17
N ASN A 497 19.97 38.39 -0.51
CA ASN A 497 19.37 39.71 -0.24
C ASN A 497 17.88 39.83 -0.62
N ASN A 498 17.18 38.71 -0.87
CA ASN A 498 15.76 38.70 -1.23
C ASN A 498 14.94 38.05 -0.12
N TYR A 499 14.49 38.90 0.79
CA TYR A 499 13.74 38.65 2.02
C TYR A 499 12.30 38.10 1.84
N ALA A 500 11.99 37.39 0.75
CA ALA A 500 10.61 37.05 0.36
C ALA A 500 10.30 35.54 0.23
N THR A 501 11.30 34.67 0.29
CA THR A 501 11.14 33.22 0.06
C THR A 501 10.98 32.46 1.37
N VAL A 502 9.85 31.79 1.55
CA VAL A 502 9.49 31.08 2.79
C VAL A 502 9.24 29.60 2.48
N ALA A 503 9.98 28.69 3.12
CA ALA A 503 9.70 27.27 3.08
C ALA A 503 8.37 26.97 3.81
N THR A 504 7.48 26.21 3.17
CA THR A 504 6.13 25.92 3.68
C THR A 504 5.89 24.42 3.76
N ILE A 505 5.40 23.95 4.90
CA ILE A 505 4.81 22.61 5.05
C ILE A 505 3.30 22.73 5.22
N ASN A 506 2.53 22.07 4.36
CA ASN A 506 1.08 21.96 4.46
C ASN A 506 0.69 20.52 4.80
N ILE A 507 0.04 20.30 5.94
CA ILE A 507 -0.43 18.99 6.38
C ILE A 507 -1.95 18.95 6.25
N TYR A 508 -2.43 18.33 5.18
CA TYR A 508 -3.87 18.12 4.93
C TYR A 508 -4.39 16.83 5.58
N GLY A 509 -3.53 15.82 5.76
CA GLY A 509 -3.91 14.51 6.28
C GLY A 509 -2.71 13.59 6.56
N GLY A 510 -2.99 12.31 6.78
CA GLY A 510 -1.98 11.28 7.12
C GLY A 510 -1.91 10.95 8.62
N THR A 511 -1.20 9.87 8.93
CA THR A 511 -0.95 9.41 10.31
C THR A 511 0.53 9.55 10.60
N PHE A 512 0.89 10.25 11.68
CA PHE A 512 2.27 10.49 12.09
C PHE A 512 2.51 9.81 13.44
N ASN A 513 3.45 8.88 13.49
CA ASN A 513 3.74 8.04 14.64
C ASN A 513 5.18 8.26 15.13
N GLY A 514 5.33 8.92 16.28
CA GLY A 514 6.61 9.18 16.91
C GLY A 514 6.90 8.32 18.14
N ARG A 515 8.19 8.19 18.49
CA ARG A 515 8.67 7.55 19.72
C ARG A 515 8.89 8.58 20.84
N GLU A 516 8.73 8.15 22.09
CA GLU A 516 8.95 9.01 23.28
C GLU A 516 10.41 9.48 23.40
N GLY A 517 10.61 10.78 23.63
CA GLY A 517 11.79 11.29 24.33
C GLY A 517 12.86 12.08 23.56
N ASP A 518 12.64 12.53 22.32
CA ASP A 518 13.66 13.29 21.56
C ASP A 518 13.08 14.39 20.64
N ALA A 519 13.95 15.30 20.18
CA ALA A 519 13.66 16.55 19.45
C ALA A 519 12.56 16.44 18.35
N GLY A 520 11.80 17.53 18.15
CA GLY A 520 10.49 17.52 17.47
C GLY A 520 10.45 16.87 16.08
N ALA A 521 9.47 15.97 15.90
CA ALA A 521 9.22 15.22 14.68
C ALA A 521 8.98 16.08 13.43
N ILE A 522 8.34 17.24 13.58
CA ILE A 522 8.17 18.20 12.50
C ILE A 522 8.77 19.50 12.98
N TRP A 523 9.82 19.96 12.32
CA TRP A 523 10.64 21.04 12.84
C TRP A 523 10.71 22.21 11.88
N ASN A 524 10.12 23.34 12.28
CA ASN A 524 10.33 24.62 11.65
C ASN A 524 11.59 25.26 12.24
N GLN A 525 12.73 24.98 11.62
CA GLN A 525 14.04 25.34 12.12
C GLN A 525 14.44 26.73 11.62
N LYS A 526 15.01 27.55 12.53
CA LYS A 526 15.64 28.82 12.16
C LYS A 526 17.11 28.60 11.74
N PRO A 527 17.62 29.30 10.71
CA PRO A 527 18.97 29.11 10.19
C PRO A 527 20.08 29.66 11.10
N SER A 528 19.78 30.66 11.95
CA SER A 528 20.73 31.28 12.88
C SER A 528 20.04 32.09 13.99
N SER A 529 20.83 32.74 14.86
CA SER A 529 20.35 33.62 15.93
C SER A 529 19.82 34.98 15.46
N THR A 530 20.06 35.37 14.20
CA THR A 530 19.52 36.60 13.61
C THR A 530 18.21 36.26 12.91
N THR A 531 17.09 36.77 13.42
CA THR A 531 15.75 36.51 12.88
C THR A 531 15.66 36.98 11.42
N PRO A 532 15.40 36.09 10.46
CA PRO A 532 15.02 36.49 9.11
C PRO A 532 13.68 37.24 9.12
N ASP A 533 13.48 38.19 8.20
CA ASP A 533 12.21 38.93 8.08
C ASP A 533 11.03 38.03 7.63
N GLY A 534 11.29 36.83 7.10
CA GLY A 534 10.30 35.81 6.73
C GLY A 534 10.53 34.48 7.46
N ALA A 535 9.61 34.09 8.33
CA ALA A 535 9.65 32.81 9.04
C ALA A 535 9.10 31.68 8.17
N GLY A 536 9.71 30.49 8.22
CA GLY A 536 9.12 29.26 7.69
C GLY A 536 7.69 29.05 8.21
N VAL A 537 6.81 28.45 7.42
CA VAL A 537 5.41 28.22 7.80
C VAL A 537 5.10 26.74 7.85
N ILE A 538 4.46 26.30 8.93
CA ILE A 538 3.79 25.00 9.00
C ILE A 538 2.29 25.29 9.07
N ASN A 539 1.50 24.64 8.23
CA ASN A 539 0.06 24.72 8.23
C ASN A 539 -0.50 23.33 8.53
N VAL A 540 -1.12 23.18 9.70
CA VAL A 540 -1.79 21.93 10.08
C VAL A 540 -3.28 22.06 9.84
N MET A 541 -3.78 21.37 8.82
CA MET A 541 -5.18 21.35 8.39
C MET A 541 -5.86 20.00 8.64
N GLY A 542 -5.09 18.94 8.88
CA GLY A 542 -5.59 17.59 9.14
C GLY A 542 -4.48 16.65 9.62
N GLY A 543 -4.84 15.37 9.71
CA GLY A 543 -3.95 14.30 10.14
C GLY A 543 -4.18 13.79 11.56
N ILE A 544 -3.48 12.71 11.89
CA ILE A 544 -3.46 12.05 13.20
C ILE A 544 -2.02 12.10 13.70
N PHE A 545 -1.80 12.69 14.87
CA PHE A 545 -0.48 12.87 15.45
C PHE A 545 -0.36 12.03 16.73
N ASN A 546 0.29 10.88 16.62
CA ASN A 546 0.54 9.96 17.72
C ASN A 546 1.95 10.20 18.28
N ASN A 547 2.03 10.85 19.44
CA ASN A 547 3.29 11.16 20.12
C ASN A 547 4.27 11.93 19.21
N VAL A 548 3.75 12.96 18.55
CA VAL A 548 4.48 13.82 17.62
C VAL A 548 4.50 15.23 18.18
N VAL A 549 5.69 15.83 18.21
CA VAL A 549 5.89 17.23 18.57
C VAL A 549 6.19 18.04 17.32
N ILE A 550 5.45 19.13 17.12
CA ILE A 550 5.76 20.14 16.11
C ILE A 550 6.54 21.25 16.80
N ASN A 551 7.82 21.40 16.44
CA ASN A 551 8.66 22.46 16.99
C ASN A 551 8.72 23.66 16.03
N ASN A 552 8.63 24.87 16.58
CA ASN A 552 8.72 26.12 15.84
C ASN A 552 9.71 27.09 16.49
N ASP A 553 10.96 27.09 16.02
CA ASP A 553 12.04 27.91 16.59
C ASP A 553 11.79 29.42 16.42
N PHE A 554 10.87 29.81 15.53
CA PHE A 554 10.47 31.19 15.31
C PHE A 554 9.54 31.71 16.42
N ALA A 555 8.91 30.85 17.23
CA ALA A 555 7.97 31.26 18.27
C ALA A 555 8.63 31.87 19.52
N GLU A 556 9.87 31.50 19.84
CA GLU A 556 10.55 31.90 21.09
C GLU A 556 10.74 33.42 21.23
N ASN A 557 10.82 34.16 20.12
CA ASN A 557 11.08 35.61 20.11
C ASN A 557 10.11 36.41 19.22
N ASN A 558 9.07 35.75 18.69
CA ASN A 558 8.06 36.40 17.86
C ASN A 558 6.68 36.09 18.43
N SER A 559 6.06 37.07 19.09
CA SER A 559 4.74 36.94 19.69
C SER A 559 3.62 36.63 18.70
N ASP A 560 3.87 36.86 17.40
CA ASP A 560 2.92 36.70 16.31
C ASP A 560 3.08 35.35 15.58
N ALA A 561 4.13 34.58 15.91
CA ALA A 561 4.38 33.28 15.28
C ALA A 561 3.42 32.19 15.81
N PRO A 562 2.93 31.28 14.95
CA PRO A 562 2.04 30.21 15.38
C PRO A 562 2.66 29.32 16.45
N THR A 563 1.87 28.97 17.47
CA THR A 563 2.28 28.07 18.56
C THR A 563 1.60 26.70 18.41
N TYR A 564 2.36 25.63 18.65
CA TYR A 564 1.85 24.26 18.66
C TYR A 564 1.90 23.69 20.07
N LEU A 565 0.77 23.21 20.59
CA LEU A 565 0.64 22.72 21.96
C LEU A 565 0.02 21.32 21.96
N THR A 566 0.45 20.46 22.88
CA THR A 566 -0.25 19.21 23.20
C THR A 566 -0.86 19.33 24.58
N VAL A 567 -2.12 18.94 24.73
CA VAL A 567 -2.86 18.96 25.99
C VAL A 567 -3.44 17.59 26.29
N THR A 568 -3.49 17.23 27.55
CA THR A 568 -3.98 15.94 28.06
C THR A 568 -5.21 16.09 28.96
N THR A 569 -5.53 17.32 29.37
CA THR A 569 -6.67 17.61 30.25
C THR A 569 -7.53 18.77 29.75
N ALA A 570 -8.77 18.84 30.23
CA ALA A 570 -9.68 19.96 29.92
C ALA A 570 -9.20 21.31 30.47
N ASP A 571 -8.47 21.30 31.59
CA ASP A 571 -7.88 22.50 32.21
C ASP A 571 -6.72 23.04 31.37
N GLU A 572 -5.86 22.15 30.86
CA GLU A 572 -4.79 22.52 29.93
C GLU A 572 -5.36 23.08 28.62
N LEU A 573 -6.39 22.44 28.05
CA LEU A 573 -7.08 22.97 26.87
C LEU A 573 -7.67 24.36 27.13
N THR A 574 -8.31 24.56 28.29
CA THR A 574 -8.85 25.86 28.71
C THR A 574 -7.78 26.93 28.76
N GLN A 575 -6.64 26.63 29.40
CA GLN A 575 -5.52 27.56 29.51
C GLN A 575 -4.88 27.86 28.16
N ALA A 576 -4.69 26.85 27.30
CA ALA A 576 -4.12 27.02 25.97
C ALA A 576 -4.95 27.99 25.11
N ILE A 577 -6.28 27.84 25.11
CA ILE A 577 -7.18 28.74 24.38
C ILE A 577 -7.16 30.15 24.96
N ALA A 578 -7.25 30.29 26.29
CA ALA A 578 -7.33 31.58 26.96
C ALA A 578 -6.01 32.38 26.90
N ASN A 579 -4.86 31.70 26.93
CA ASN A 579 -3.56 32.34 26.98
C ASN A 579 -3.00 32.69 25.61
N ALA A 580 -3.47 32.05 24.53
CA ALA A 580 -3.01 32.30 23.16
C ALA A 580 -3.01 33.80 22.81
N THR A 581 -1.85 34.34 22.44
CA THR A 581 -1.66 35.74 21.99
C THR A 581 -1.54 35.86 20.48
N ALA A 582 -1.26 34.75 19.79
CA ALA A 582 -1.25 34.58 18.35
C ALA A 582 -1.89 33.24 17.99
N ASP A 583 -1.93 32.93 16.70
CA ASP A 583 -2.53 31.71 16.19
C ASP A 583 -1.96 30.48 16.90
N VAL A 584 -2.84 29.61 17.36
CA VAL A 584 -2.48 28.42 18.14
C VAL A 584 -3.13 27.18 17.54
N THR A 585 -2.34 26.11 17.43
CA THR A 585 -2.82 24.77 17.13
C THR A 585 -2.61 23.87 18.35
N ILE A 586 -3.68 23.25 18.82
CA ILE A 586 -3.74 22.47 20.05
C ILE A 586 -4.11 21.03 19.69
N PHE A 587 -3.23 20.08 20.01
CA PHE A 587 -3.43 18.66 19.83
C PHE A 587 -3.92 18.01 21.12
N LEU A 588 -4.89 17.10 21.03
CA LEU A 588 -5.23 16.24 22.15
C LEU A 588 -4.23 15.08 22.21
N GLY A 589 -3.42 15.04 23.27
CA GLY A 589 -2.45 13.98 23.53
C GLY A 589 -3.08 12.72 24.11
N ASP A 590 -4.21 12.86 24.81
CA ASP A 590 -4.95 11.76 25.44
C ASP A 590 -6.46 11.97 25.30
N ASN A 591 -7.25 10.95 25.66
CA ASN A 591 -8.67 11.09 25.87
C ASN A 591 -8.94 12.09 27.01
N ILE A 592 -9.79 13.08 26.78
CA ILE A 592 -10.07 14.14 27.75
C ILE A 592 -11.40 13.89 28.43
N THR A 593 -11.44 14.12 29.74
CA THR A 593 -12.68 14.19 30.52
C THR A 593 -12.83 15.56 31.18
N GLY A 594 -14.06 16.07 31.23
CA GLY A 594 -14.39 17.38 31.79
C GLY A 594 -14.67 18.44 30.73
N ASN A 595 -15.22 19.58 31.16
CA ASN A 595 -15.55 20.68 30.25
C ASN A 595 -14.37 21.65 30.12
N ALA A 596 -14.00 22.03 28.90
CA ALA A 596 -13.12 23.16 28.65
C ALA A 596 -13.95 24.42 28.39
N THR A 597 -13.74 25.47 29.18
CA THR A 597 -14.47 26.74 29.04
C THR A 597 -13.50 27.91 28.95
N ALA A 598 -13.38 28.52 27.77
CA ALA A 598 -12.42 29.58 27.53
C ALA A 598 -13.03 30.78 26.79
N VAL A 599 -12.40 31.94 26.99
CA VAL A 599 -12.64 33.15 26.19
C VAL A 599 -11.46 33.31 25.24
N GLN A 600 -11.73 33.25 23.95
CA GLN A 600 -10.71 33.45 22.92
C GLN A 600 -10.35 34.95 22.86
N LYS A 601 -9.06 35.27 22.73
CA LYS A 601 -8.62 36.66 22.51
C LYS A 601 -9.02 37.15 21.12
N GLU A 602 -9.15 38.47 21.01
CA GLU A 602 -9.46 39.13 19.73
C GLU A 602 -8.36 38.84 18.69
N ASN A 603 -8.76 38.65 17.42
CA ASN A 603 -7.85 38.48 16.28
C ASN A 603 -6.95 37.21 16.30
N VAL A 604 -7.15 36.27 17.23
CA VAL A 604 -6.40 35.01 17.30
C VAL A 604 -7.15 33.89 16.59
N LYS A 605 -6.48 33.03 15.82
CA LYS A 605 -7.03 31.76 15.36
C LYS A 605 -6.71 30.63 16.34
N VAL A 606 -7.72 29.87 16.72
CA VAL A 606 -7.57 28.67 17.58
C VAL A 606 -7.95 27.45 16.75
N THR A 607 -7.04 26.49 16.63
CA THR A 607 -7.28 25.20 15.99
C THR A 607 -7.12 24.10 17.03
N ILE A 608 -8.14 23.26 17.21
CA ILE A 608 -8.16 22.12 18.12
C ILE A 608 -8.26 20.85 17.28
N ILE A 609 -7.26 19.97 17.40
CA ILE A 609 -7.16 18.73 16.65
C ILE A 609 -7.22 17.55 17.61
N GLY A 610 -8.25 16.74 17.46
CA GLY A 610 -8.55 15.64 18.35
C GLY A 610 -7.65 14.43 18.21
N ASN A 611 -6.96 14.23 17.09
CA ASN A 611 -6.22 12.99 16.80
C ASN A 611 -7.08 11.73 17.00
N GLN A 612 -8.38 11.81 16.70
CA GLN A 612 -9.40 10.77 16.97
C GLN A 612 -9.55 10.37 18.43
N LYS A 613 -8.99 11.15 19.37
CA LYS A 613 -9.19 10.95 20.81
C LYS A 613 -10.64 11.21 21.20
N THR A 614 -11.05 10.54 22.26
CA THR A 614 -12.37 10.72 22.85
C THR A 614 -12.39 11.95 23.74
N TYR A 615 -13.45 12.75 23.64
CA TYR A 615 -13.70 13.89 24.54
C TYR A 615 -15.01 13.67 25.31
N ASN A 616 -14.90 13.39 26.60
CA ASN A 616 -15.99 13.20 27.54
C ASN A 616 -16.27 14.49 28.32
N GLY A 617 -16.95 15.42 27.65
CA GLY A 617 -17.28 16.73 28.18
C GLY A 617 -17.57 17.71 27.04
N ALA A 618 -17.74 18.98 27.37
CA ALA A 618 -18.03 20.03 26.40
C ALA A 618 -16.83 20.94 26.17
N ILE A 619 -16.69 21.43 24.94
CA ILE A 619 -15.83 22.56 24.59
C ILE A 619 -16.73 23.78 24.44
N ILE A 620 -16.53 24.77 25.33
CA ILE A 620 -17.29 26.01 25.40
C ILE A 620 -16.33 27.16 25.10
N VAL A 621 -16.52 27.81 23.95
CA VAL A 621 -15.66 28.91 23.51
C VAL A 621 -16.49 30.17 23.31
N ASP A 622 -16.16 31.22 24.07
CA ASP A 622 -16.62 32.58 23.81
C ASP A 622 -15.66 33.24 22.81
N GLY A 623 -16.01 33.15 21.52
CA GLY A 623 -15.30 33.83 20.45
C GLY A 623 -15.39 35.35 20.60
N LYS A 624 -14.26 36.03 20.77
CA LYS A 624 -14.16 37.50 20.66
C LYS A 624 -13.67 37.93 19.28
N SER A 625 -14.17 37.29 18.23
CA SER A 625 -13.58 37.41 16.90
C SER A 625 -13.89 38.74 16.21
N LYS A 626 -14.85 39.57 16.69
CA LYS A 626 -15.18 40.95 16.21
C LYS A 626 -15.17 41.20 14.68
N ARG A 627 -15.43 40.17 13.87
CA ARG A 627 -15.36 40.15 12.40
C ARG A 627 -13.97 40.41 11.82
N TYR A 628 -12.92 40.16 12.60
CA TYR A 628 -11.55 40.14 12.09
C TYR A 628 -11.39 39.04 11.05
N ALA A 629 -10.68 39.34 9.96
CA ALA A 629 -10.52 38.42 8.84
C ALA A 629 -9.73 37.15 9.20
N THR A 630 -8.77 37.26 10.13
CA THR A 630 -7.85 36.18 10.51
C THR A 630 -8.30 35.42 11.77
N ALA A 631 -9.23 35.97 12.57
CA ALA A 631 -9.77 35.26 13.73
C ALA A 631 -10.60 34.05 13.29
N GLY A 632 -10.46 32.92 13.99
CA GLY A 632 -11.18 31.69 13.67
C GLY A 632 -11.16 30.67 14.80
N LEU A 633 -12.10 29.73 14.77
CA LEU A 633 -12.13 28.57 15.66
C LEU A 633 -12.29 27.31 14.81
N THR A 634 -11.30 26.43 14.82
CA THR A 634 -11.39 25.13 14.17
C THR A 634 -11.39 24.04 15.24
N ILE A 635 -12.32 23.10 15.15
CA ILE A 635 -12.42 21.92 16.00
C ILE A 635 -12.56 20.73 15.07
N GLN A 636 -11.61 19.79 15.08
CA GLN A 636 -11.61 18.71 14.13
C GLN A 636 -11.07 17.39 14.66
N ASN A 637 -11.48 16.28 14.03
CA ASN A 637 -11.00 14.93 14.33
C ASN A 637 -11.20 14.52 15.80
N ILE A 638 -12.30 14.92 16.44
CA ILE A 638 -12.62 14.55 17.85
C ILE A 638 -13.80 13.58 17.88
N SER A 639 -13.69 12.55 18.70
CA SER A 639 -14.80 11.64 19.05
C SER A 639 -15.46 12.11 20.35
N PHE A 640 -16.53 12.89 20.27
CA PHE A 640 -17.28 13.32 21.44
C PHE A 640 -18.19 12.18 21.95
N SER A 641 -17.96 11.76 23.18
CA SER A 641 -18.75 10.72 23.84
C SER A 641 -18.75 10.93 25.36
N ALA A 642 -19.91 11.24 25.90
CA ALA A 642 -20.14 11.45 27.32
C ALA A 642 -21.43 10.78 27.77
N GLU A 643 -21.37 10.11 28.91
CA GLU A 643 -22.53 9.48 29.54
C GLU A 643 -23.43 10.51 30.24
N ASN A 644 -22.83 11.52 30.87
CA ASN A 644 -23.53 12.49 31.72
C ASN A 644 -23.06 13.93 31.46
N ILE A 645 -23.09 14.36 30.20
CA ILE A 645 -22.79 15.76 29.86
C ILE A 645 -23.82 16.71 30.49
N SER A 646 -23.34 17.63 31.32
CA SER A 646 -24.18 18.67 31.94
C SER A 646 -24.57 19.75 30.95
N GLU A 647 -23.77 19.92 29.91
CA GLU A 647 -23.94 20.94 28.90
C GLU A 647 -24.94 20.51 27.82
N PRO A 648 -25.69 21.46 27.27
CA PRO A 648 -26.69 21.22 26.24
C PRO A 648 -26.11 20.89 24.86
N ALA A 649 -24.80 20.99 24.68
CA ALA A 649 -24.10 20.50 23.50
C ALA A 649 -22.65 20.13 23.80
N TYR A 650 -22.03 19.33 22.93
CA TYR A 650 -20.60 19.05 22.97
C TYR A 650 -19.75 20.27 22.60
N ILE A 651 -20.17 21.01 21.57
CA ILE A 651 -19.52 22.27 21.18
C ILE A 651 -20.52 23.41 21.42
N ASN A 652 -20.17 24.32 22.31
CA ASN A 652 -20.97 25.51 22.61
C ASN A 652 -20.23 26.76 22.14
N LEU A 653 -20.78 27.42 21.12
CA LEU A 653 -20.32 28.70 20.62
C LEU A 653 -21.01 29.79 21.43
N GLY A 654 -20.22 30.46 22.28
CA GLY A 654 -20.71 31.43 23.26
C GLY A 654 -21.34 30.81 24.51
N LYS A 655 -21.82 31.67 25.41
CA LYS A 655 -22.39 31.28 26.71
C LYS A 655 -23.84 31.74 26.83
N SER A 656 -24.72 30.80 27.18
CA SER A 656 -26.14 31.10 27.45
C SER A 656 -26.31 32.21 28.49
N GLY A 657 -27.21 33.16 28.22
CA GLY A 657 -27.54 34.27 29.13
C GLY A 657 -26.54 35.42 29.19
N ASN A 658 -25.43 35.37 28.44
CA ASN A 658 -24.44 36.45 28.41
C ASN A 658 -24.64 37.37 27.18
N GLY A 659 -25.30 38.51 27.37
CA GLY A 659 -25.55 39.49 26.31
C GLY A 659 -24.29 40.21 25.75
N ASN A 660 -23.11 39.98 26.33
CA ASN A 660 -21.82 40.56 25.93
C ASN A 660 -20.93 39.58 25.13
N THR A 661 -21.35 38.31 24.95
CA THR A 661 -20.73 37.38 23.99
C THR A 661 -21.49 37.54 22.69
N ARG A 662 -20.85 37.97 21.60
CA ARG A 662 -21.64 38.22 20.38
C ARG A 662 -21.17 37.55 19.10
N TYR A 663 -19.89 37.22 18.90
CA TYR A 663 -19.47 36.78 17.57
C TYR A 663 -18.31 35.79 17.59
N THR A 664 -18.59 34.53 17.25
CA THR A 664 -17.56 33.63 16.75
C THR A 664 -17.57 33.72 15.23
N ASN A 665 -16.42 34.03 14.61
CA ASN A 665 -16.31 34.10 13.15
C ASN A 665 -15.39 33.00 12.65
N ASN A 666 -15.60 32.54 11.41
CA ASN A 666 -14.76 31.54 10.74
C ASN A 666 -14.64 30.28 11.61
N VAL A 667 -15.79 29.73 11.98
CA VAL A 667 -15.88 28.50 12.76
C VAL A 667 -15.89 27.31 11.82
N THR A 668 -15.05 26.33 12.10
CA THR A 668 -15.01 25.06 11.36
C THR A 668 -15.12 23.91 12.35
N VAL A 669 -16.12 23.06 12.17
CA VAL A 669 -16.23 21.76 12.85
C VAL A 669 -16.10 20.67 11.80
N LYS A 670 -15.03 19.88 11.85
CA LYS A 670 -14.67 18.98 10.75
C LYS A 670 -14.34 17.57 11.22
N ASP A 671 -14.87 16.56 10.53
CA ASP A 671 -14.51 15.15 10.75
C ASP A 671 -14.65 14.70 12.22
N CYS A 672 -15.64 15.25 12.94
CA CYS A 672 -15.94 14.90 14.32
C CYS A 672 -17.06 13.86 14.40
N THR A 673 -16.99 12.96 15.38
CA THR A 673 -18.07 12.02 15.70
C THR A 673 -18.73 12.42 17.01
N PHE A 674 -20.06 12.37 17.07
CA PHE A 674 -20.84 12.73 18.25
C PHE A 674 -21.77 11.59 18.65
N SER A 675 -21.61 11.09 19.87
CA SER A 675 -22.46 10.05 20.46
C SER A 675 -22.80 10.42 21.90
N THR A 676 -23.94 10.01 22.43
CA THR A 676 -24.24 10.17 23.86
C THR A 676 -25.15 9.07 24.34
N THR A 677 -24.98 8.68 25.60
CA THR A 677 -25.94 7.86 26.34
C THR A 677 -26.74 8.69 27.36
N SER A 678 -26.57 10.01 27.35
CA SER A 678 -27.29 10.94 28.22
C SER A 678 -28.79 10.85 27.97
N THR A 679 -29.58 10.89 29.04
CA THR A 679 -31.04 11.00 28.96
C THR A 679 -31.51 12.44 28.70
N LYS A 680 -30.59 13.39 28.56
CA LYS A 680 -30.90 14.80 28.30
C LYS A 680 -30.79 15.12 26.82
N ASP A 681 -31.45 16.21 26.42
CA ASP A 681 -31.35 16.73 25.05
C ASP A 681 -29.98 17.39 24.82
N VAL A 682 -29.07 16.64 24.22
CA VAL A 682 -27.70 17.09 23.90
C VAL A 682 -27.54 17.25 22.40
N ALA A 683 -27.16 18.44 21.96
CA ALA A 683 -26.80 18.69 20.56
C ALA A 683 -25.30 18.44 20.29
N ALA A 684 -24.91 18.18 19.05
CA ALA A 684 -23.48 18.13 18.70
C ALA A 684 -22.88 19.54 18.77
N VAL A 685 -23.48 20.50 18.06
CA VAL A 685 -23.04 21.91 18.03
C VAL A 685 -24.21 22.81 18.39
N LYS A 686 -23.96 23.78 19.29
CA LYS A 686 -24.92 24.81 19.65
C LYS A 686 -24.30 26.19 19.63
N SER A 687 -24.94 27.11 18.93
CA SER A 687 -24.62 28.54 18.98
C SER A 687 -25.65 29.29 19.82
N TYR A 688 -25.17 29.89 20.91
CA TYR A 688 -25.95 30.76 21.79
C TYR A 688 -25.98 32.20 21.32
N THR A 689 -24.99 32.60 20.53
CA THR A 689 -24.81 33.97 20.09
C THR A 689 -25.71 34.26 18.90
N GLY A 690 -26.43 35.36 18.96
CA GLY A 690 -26.98 35.94 17.74
C GLY A 690 -25.86 36.72 17.06
N GLY A 691 -25.39 36.26 15.89
CA GLY A 691 -24.40 37.03 15.13
C GLY A 691 -23.22 36.28 14.50
N ASP A 692 -23.13 34.95 14.64
CA ASP A 692 -21.98 34.21 14.11
C ASP A 692 -21.84 34.36 12.58
N TRP A 693 -20.60 34.36 12.08
CA TRP A 693 -20.30 34.38 10.64
C TRP A 693 -19.43 33.19 10.24
N ASN A 694 -19.66 32.68 9.03
CA ASN A 694 -18.85 31.64 8.40
C ASN A 694 -18.73 30.39 9.30
N LEU A 695 -19.87 29.81 9.68
CA LEU A 695 -19.93 28.53 10.38
C LEU A 695 -19.96 27.40 9.36
N ASN A 696 -18.90 26.58 9.36
CA ASN A 696 -18.72 25.45 8.48
C ASN A 696 -18.74 24.16 9.31
N ILE A 697 -19.58 23.20 8.91
CA ILE A 697 -19.61 21.85 9.52
C ILE A 697 -19.44 20.83 8.40
N SER A 698 -18.40 20.02 8.43
CA SER A 698 -18.15 19.05 7.36
C SER A 698 -17.62 17.70 7.83
N GLY A 699 -17.95 16.64 7.08
CA GLY A 699 -17.48 15.28 7.34
C GLY A 699 -17.88 14.69 8.71
N CYS A 700 -18.78 15.35 9.43
CA CYS A 700 -19.14 14.97 10.79
C CYS A 700 -20.17 13.83 10.80
N THR A 701 -20.06 12.94 11.78
CA THR A 701 -21.04 11.88 12.03
C THR A 701 -21.74 12.12 13.37
N VAL A 702 -23.07 12.21 13.36
CA VAL A 702 -23.89 12.35 14.58
C VAL A 702 -24.70 11.07 14.75
N ASN A 703 -24.39 10.30 15.77
CA ASN A 703 -24.99 8.98 16.01
C ASN A 703 -26.34 9.07 16.73
N GLU A 704 -27.02 7.93 16.78
CA GLU A 704 -28.25 7.75 17.57
C GLU A 704 -28.04 8.13 19.06
N GLY A 705 -29.13 8.54 19.72
CA GLY A 705 -29.11 9.02 21.10
C GLY A 705 -28.86 10.53 21.24
N MET A 706 -28.22 11.15 20.25
CA MET A 706 -28.09 12.61 20.17
C MET A 706 -29.45 13.28 19.91
N HIS A 707 -29.66 14.47 20.47
CA HIS A 707 -30.89 15.24 20.19
C HIS A 707 -30.85 15.88 18.80
N SER A 708 -29.74 16.54 18.44
CA SER A 708 -29.62 17.18 17.13
C SER A 708 -28.17 17.43 16.73
N MET A 709 -27.88 17.48 15.43
CA MET A 709 -26.56 17.92 14.95
C MET A 709 -26.31 19.39 15.29
N LEU A 710 -27.24 20.27 14.94
CA LEU A 710 -27.01 21.72 15.02
C LEU A 710 -28.21 22.46 15.60
N GLN A 711 -27.96 23.32 16.58
CA GLN A 711 -28.92 24.31 17.07
C GLN A 711 -28.30 25.70 17.03
N VAL A 712 -28.85 26.61 16.23
CA VAL A 712 -28.34 27.98 16.15
C VAL A 712 -29.44 29.02 16.39
N ALA A 713 -29.11 30.03 17.18
CA ALA A 713 -29.95 31.20 17.35
C ALA A 713 -29.95 32.08 16.09
N ASN A 714 -28.77 32.41 15.56
CA ASN A 714 -28.59 33.14 14.30
C ASN A 714 -27.14 33.05 13.80
N VAL A 715 -26.95 32.56 12.57
CA VAL A 715 -25.72 32.76 11.79
C VAL A 715 -26.01 33.85 10.77
N GLU A 716 -25.44 35.04 10.90
CA GLU A 716 -25.81 36.19 10.07
C GLU A 716 -25.36 36.05 8.61
N LYS A 717 -24.29 35.30 8.36
CA LYS A 717 -23.74 35.08 7.01
C LYS A 717 -22.91 33.80 6.97
N GLY A 718 -23.09 33.00 5.92
CA GLY A 718 -22.23 31.86 5.61
C GLY A 718 -22.39 30.70 6.60
N LEU A 719 -23.50 29.97 6.50
CA LEU A 719 -23.64 28.65 7.12
C LEU A 719 -23.48 27.59 6.03
N ASN A 720 -22.41 26.78 6.15
CA ASN A 720 -22.11 25.70 5.19
C ASN A 720 -22.09 24.35 5.91
N ILE A 721 -22.76 23.35 5.34
CA ILE A 721 -22.81 21.98 5.87
C ILE A 721 -22.50 20.99 4.74
N ALA A 722 -21.44 20.18 4.86
CA ALA A 722 -21.00 19.33 3.75
C ALA A 722 -20.60 17.91 4.17
N GLY A 723 -21.08 16.88 3.48
CA GLY A 723 -20.63 15.50 3.68
C GLY A 723 -20.93 14.90 5.06
N CYS A 724 -21.92 15.43 5.79
CA CYS A 724 -22.28 14.96 7.14
C CYS A 724 -23.24 13.77 7.11
N LYS A 725 -23.12 12.87 8.09
CA LYS A 725 -24.03 11.75 8.35
C LYS A 725 -24.74 11.96 9.69
N VAL A 726 -26.08 12.00 9.70
CA VAL A 726 -26.86 12.40 10.88
C VAL A 726 -27.95 11.38 11.18
N TYR A 727 -27.86 10.74 12.34
CA TYR A 727 -28.75 9.69 12.84
C TYR A 727 -29.43 10.08 14.18
N SER A 728 -29.35 11.35 14.56
CA SER A 728 -29.92 11.88 15.81
C SER A 728 -31.45 11.99 15.78
N LYS A 729 -32.08 12.27 16.93
CA LYS A 729 -33.54 12.52 17.00
C LYS A 729 -33.97 13.55 15.96
N ASN A 730 -33.29 14.69 15.92
CA ASN A 730 -33.52 15.77 14.96
C ASN A 730 -32.23 16.08 14.19
N GLY A 731 -32.31 16.75 13.05
CA GLY A 731 -31.14 17.16 12.28
C GLY A 731 -30.63 18.54 12.68
N ILE A 732 -31.03 19.58 11.93
CA ILE A 732 -30.61 20.98 12.16
C ILE A 732 -31.78 21.91 12.50
N ASN A 733 -31.57 22.80 13.45
CA ASN A 733 -32.51 23.86 13.83
C ASN A 733 -31.89 25.24 13.65
N LEU A 734 -32.45 26.01 12.72
CA LEU A 734 -32.03 27.35 12.35
C LEU A 734 -33.13 28.36 12.73
N ASN A 735 -32.91 29.14 13.79
CA ASN A 735 -33.94 30.08 14.26
C ASN A 735 -34.06 31.31 13.35
N ASN A 736 -33.03 32.16 13.27
CA ASN A 736 -33.06 33.41 12.48
C ASN A 736 -31.96 33.48 11.40
N THR A 737 -31.35 32.35 11.05
CA THR A 737 -30.30 32.28 10.03
C THR A 737 -30.89 32.56 8.63
N PRO A 738 -30.31 33.49 7.85
CA PRO A 738 -30.85 33.91 6.55
C PRO A 738 -30.30 33.08 5.37
N SER A 739 -29.30 32.22 5.56
CA SER A 739 -28.84 31.36 4.47
C SER A 739 -28.25 30.04 4.95
N LEU A 740 -28.39 29.01 4.13
CA LEU A 740 -27.76 27.70 4.29
C LEU A 740 -27.25 27.22 2.92
N GLU A 741 -26.00 26.80 2.86
CA GLU A 741 -25.48 25.96 1.78
C GLU A 741 -25.23 24.55 2.35
N MET A 742 -25.91 23.54 1.81
CA MET A 742 -25.79 22.16 2.26
C MET A 742 -25.55 21.23 1.08
N GLU A 743 -24.50 20.40 1.14
CA GLU A 743 -24.13 19.50 0.03
C GLU A 743 -23.71 18.10 0.51
N GLY A 744 -24.10 17.06 -0.23
CA GLY A 744 -23.52 15.72 -0.06
C GLY A 744 -23.85 15.06 1.29
N CYS A 745 -24.93 15.45 1.96
CA CYS A 745 -25.25 15.02 3.31
C CYS A 745 -26.28 13.89 3.36
N THR A 746 -26.21 13.04 4.39
CA THR A 746 -27.19 11.99 4.67
C THR A 746 -27.79 12.20 6.06
N PHE A 747 -29.10 12.45 6.11
CA PHE A 747 -29.87 12.60 7.34
C PHE A 747 -30.89 11.47 7.39
N ASP A 748 -30.87 10.70 8.48
CA ASP A 748 -31.86 9.69 8.82
C ASP A 748 -32.29 9.93 10.27
N THR A 749 -33.29 10.80 10.43
CA THR A 749 -33.70 11.35 11.72
C THR A 749 -35.02 10.76 12.19
N LYS A 750 -35.37 10.95 13.47
CA LYS A 750 -36.68 10.53 13.99
C LYS A 750 -37.76 11.60 13.85
N GLY A 751 -37.43 12.85 14.18
CA GLY A 751 -38.33 14.02 14.15
C GLY A 751 -38.22 14.81 12.84
N TYR A 752 -37.50 15.93 12.84
CA TYR A 752 -37.22 16.70 11.60
C TYR A 752 -35.77 16.56 11.16
N ALA A 753 -35.52 16.55 9.85
CA ALA A 753 -34.17 16.67 9.31
C ALA A 753 -33.72 18.14 9.32
N ILE A 754 -34.61 19.06 8.92
CA ILE A 754 -34.30 20.49 8.83
C ILE A 754 -35.47 21.31 9.37
N ARG A 755 -35.17 22.24 10.28
CA ARG A 755 -36.15 23.21 10.78
C ARG A 755 -35.60 24.63 10.65
N VAL A 756 -36.35 25.48 9.97
CA VAL A 756 -36.00 26.88 9.70
C VAL A 756 -37.10 27.81 10.21
N GLY A 757 -36.68 28.86 10.91
CA GLY A 757 -37.54 29.93 11.39
C GLY A 757 -38.05 29.73 12.82
N VAL A 758 -38.72 30.77 13.32
CA VAL A 758 -39.38 30.81 14.64
C VAL A 758 -40.73 31.48 14.48
N ASN A 759 -41.76 30.94 15.16
CA ASN A 759 -43.09 31.52 15.14
C ASN A 759 -43.09 32.96 15.65
N GLY A 760 -43.71 33.86 14.88
CA GLY A 760 -43.77 35.30 15.18
C GLY A 760 -42.61 36.13 14.61
N ASN A 761 -41.58 35.51 14.03
CA ASN A 761 -40.47 36.21 13.39
C ASN A 761 -40.56 36.19 11.86
N THR A 762 -40.01 37.21 11.20
CA THR A 762 -39.82 37.24 9.74
C THR A 762 -38.41 36.78 9.40
N ASN A 763 -38.27 35.84 8.46
CA ASN A 763 -36.99 35.42 7.90
C ASN A 763 -37.08 35.46 6.37
N ASN A 764 -36.12 36.14 5.74
CA ASN A 764 -36.00 36.32 4.30
C ASN A 764 -34.65 35.76 3.87
N GLY A 765 -34.62 34.47 3.55
CA GLY A 765 -33.39 33.73 3.37
C GLY A 765 -33.37 32.79 2.17
N VAL A 766 -32.17 32.33 1.80
CA VAL A 766 -31.96 31.36 0.73
C VAL A 766 -31.31 30.11 1.31
N PHE A 767 -31.98 28.99 1.15
CA PHE A 767 -31.56 27.70 1.70
C PHE A 767 -31.35 26.75 0.52
N ASN A 768 -30.09 26.47 0.21
CA ASN A 768 -29.67 25.61 -0.89
C ASN A 768 -29.24 24.26 -0.32
N ILE A 769 -29.84 23.19 -0.85
CA ILE A 769 -29.53 21.82 -0.49
C ILE A 769 -29.30 21.04 -1.76
N SER A 770 -28.11 20.46 -1.92
CA SER A 770 -27.72 19.72 -3.11
C SER A 770 -27.20 18.32 -2.77
N ASN A 771 -27.40 17.37 -3.68
CA ASN A 771 -26.76 16.05 -3.65
C ASN A 771 -26.95 15.31 -2.30
N SER A 772 -28.10 15.48 -1.65
CA SER A 772 -28.32 15.04 -0.27
C SER A 772 -29.49 14.07 -0.13
N THR A 773 -29.51 13.31 0.96
CA THR A 773 -30.64 12.44 1.34
C THR A 773 -31.16 12.88 2.70
N LEU A 774 -32.44 13.24 2.76
CA LEU A 774 -33.14 13.65 3.98
C LEU A 774 -34.26 12.66 4.26
N LYS A 775 -34.10 11.85 5.30
CA LYS A 775 -35.08 10.88 5.76
C LYS A 775 -35.53 11.22 7.18
N SER A 776 -36.82 11.09 7.43
CA SER A 776 -37.35 11.09 8.79
C SER A 776 -38.48 10.10 9.02
N ASP A 777 -38.55 9.57 10.24
CA ASP A 777 -39.69 8.79 10.73
C ASP A 777 -40.91 9.68 11.06
N CYS A 778 -40.73 11.00 11.11
CA CYS A 778 -41.77 11.98 11.44
C CYS A 778 -42.44 11.73 12.80
N GLU A 779 -41.64 11.32 13.80
CA GLU A 779 -42.05 11.33 15.20
C GLU A 779 -42.45 12.75 15.63
N ASP A 780 -43.28 12.85 16.67
CA ASP A 780 -43.83 14.12 17.17
C ASP A 780 -44.69 14.90 16.14
N ASP A 781 -45.19 14.22 15.10
CA ASP A 781 -45.93 14.80 13.95
C ASP A 781 -45.13 15.84 13.15
N ASP A 782 -43.80 15.82 13.27
CA ASP A 782 -42.90 16.74 12.57
C ASP A 782 -42.69 16.33 11.10
N ALA A 783 -42.69 17.31 10.20
CA ALA A 783 -42.29 17.08 8.81
C ALA A 783 -40.77 16.89 8.69
N VAL A 784 -40.32 16.23 7.61
CA VAL A 784 -38.88 16.09 7.30
C VAL A 784 -38.22 17.47 7.22
N ILE A 785 -38.86 18.43 6.54
CA ILE A 785 -38.43 19.83 6.50
C ILE A 785 -39.55 20.74 7.04
N ILE A 786 -39.23 21.56 8.03
CA ILE A 786 -40.17 22.49 8.67
C ILE A 786 -39.74 23.93 8.38
N LEU A 787 -40.63 24.70 7.76
CA LEU A 787 -40.49 26.14 7.54
C LEU A 787 -41.59 26.88 8.32
N ARG A 788 -41.21 27.59 9.38
CA ARG A 788 -42.13 28.24 10.34
C ARG A 788 -41.84 29.74 10.53
N GLY A 789 -42.85 30.52 10.93
CA GLY A 789 -42.76 31.99 11.02
C GLY A 789 -43.28 32.70 9.76
N ASN A 790 -42.81 33.91 9.47
CA ASN A 790 -43.09 34.60 8.21
C ASN A 790 -41.89 34.42 7.26
N MET A 791 -42.06 33.57 6.24
CA MET A 791 -41.02 33.17 5.29
C MET A 791 -41.34 33.62 3.85
N ALA A 792 -42.25 34.58 3.65
CA ALA A 792 -42.73 34.98 2.33
C ALA A 792 -41.62 35.47 1.37
N GLY A 793 -40.51 35.99 1.92
CA GLY A 793 -39.32 36.39 1.16
C GLY A 793 -38.22 35.34 1.11
N SER A 794 -38.48 34.09 1.54
CA SER A 794 -37.49 33.02 1.59
C SER A 794 -37.65 32.01 0.44
N THR A 795 -36.54 31.39 0.07
CA THR A 795 -36.47 30.33 -0.95
C THR A 795 -35.74 29.10 -0.40
N LEU A 796 -36.35 27.92 -0.56
CA LEU A 796 -35.72 26.62 -0.38
C LEU A 796 -35.46 26.00 -1.76
N ASN A 797 -34.20 25.75 -2.09
CA ASN A 797 -33.79 25.06 -3.31
C ASN A 797 -33.28 23.66 -2.96
N LEU A 798 -33.90 22.64 -3.55
CA LEU A 798 -33.48 21.26 -3.47
C LEU A 798 -33.00 20.84 -4.85
N THR A 799 -31.71 20.50 -4.98
CA THR A 799 -31.10 20.05 -6.24
C THR A 799 -30.59 18.63 -6.08
N ASN A 800 -31.04 17.67 -6.89
CA ASN A 800 -30.61 16.26 -6.79
C ASN A 800 -30.67 15.75 -5.33
N THR A 801 -31.76 16.08 -4.63
CA THR A 801 -31.92 15.81 -3.20
C THR A 801 -33.17 14.97 -2.96
N THR A 802 -33.02 13.86 -2.24
CA THR A 802 -34.13 12.96 -1.92
C THR A 802 -34.70 13.29 -0.55
N VAL A 803 -36.03 13.45 -0.45
CA VAL A 803 -36.74 13.72 0.81
C VAL A 803 -37.75 12.61 1.08
N THR A 804 -37.61 11.90 2.21
CA THR A 804 -38.42 10.71 2.55
C THR A 804 -38.98 10.82 3.97
N GLY A 805 -40.30 10.72 4.11
CA GLY A 805 -41.01 10.72 5.40
C GLY A 805 -42.52 10.72 5.19
N THR A 806 -43.31 10.46 6.24
CA THR A 806 -44.78 10.46 6.13
C THR A 806 -45.32 11.85 5.80
N LEU A 807 -44.68 12.90 6.33
CA LEU A 807 -44.90 14.30 5.95
C LEU A 807 -43.57 14.93 5.53
N GLN A 808 -43.41 15.26 4.24
CA GLN A 808 -42.13 15.76 3.72
C GLN A 808 -41.87 17.23 4.08
N TYR A 809 -42.88 18.09 4.01
CA TYR A 809 -42.72 19.54 4.23
C TYR A 809 -43.85 20.13 5.05
N THR A 810 -43.50 20.99 6.00
CA THR A 810 -44.40 21.99 6.58
C THR A 810 -44.00 23.35 6.06
N ASN A 811 -44.89 24.04 5.36
CA ASN A 811 -44.68 25.40 4.85
C ASN A 811 -45.80 26.33 5.35
N GLU A 812 -45.91 26.48 6.67
CA GLU A 812 -46.86 27.38 7.33
C GLU A 812 -46.60 28.87 7.04
N SER A 813 -45.55 29.16 6.26
CA SER A 813 -44.86 30.44 6.25
C SER A 813 -44.73 31.08 4.87
N ASN A 814 -45.32 30.48 3.83
CA ASN A 814 -45.31 30.94 2.43
C ASN A 814 -43.92 31.08 1.78
N ALA A 815 -42.95 30.23 2.14
CA ALA A 815 -41.66 30.19 1.44
C ALA A 815 -41.81 29.63 0.01
N THR A 816 -40.97 30.09 -0.92
CA THR A 816 -40.85 29.48 -2.26
C THR A 816 -40.03 28.21 -2.16
N ILE A 817 -40.54 27.09 -2.67
CA ILE A 817 -39.82 25.80 -2.67
C ILE A 817 -39.58 25.37 -4.11
N ASN A 818 -38.32 25.23 -4.50
CA ASN A 818 -37.88 24.74 -5.79
C ASN A 818 -37.29 23.34 -5.64
N VAL A 819 -37.80 22.39 -6.40
CA VAL A 819 -37.28 21.02 -6.47
C VAL A 819 -36.76 20.80 -7.89
N MET A 820 -35.46 20.58 -8.02
CA MET A 820 -34.68 20.45 -9.26
C MET A 820 -33.91 19.13 -9.25
#